data_AF-A0A7R6SX86-F1
#
_entry.id   AF-A0A7R6SX86-F1
#
_cell.length_a   1.000
_cell.length_b   1.000
_cell.length_c   1.000
_cell.angle_alpha   90.00
_cell.angle_beta   90.00
_cell.angle_gamma   90.00
#
_symmetry.space_group_name_H-M   'P 1'
#
loop_
_entity.id
_entity.type
_entity.pdbx_description
1 polymer ?
#
loop_
_entity_poly.entity_id
_entity_poly.type
_entity_poly.pdbx_seq_one_letter_code
_entity_poly.pdbx_strand_id
1 'polypeptide(L)'
;MKRLLVVLAIIIMLLITWQSGGFSLLTLENLKFQQAELASWRDLNPVVASVTFFLIYVLVTALSIPGAVIMTLAGGALFGLLWGGILISFASTLGATLSMLASRYLISDWVRGKFASSIAPIDEGVEKDGPFYLFTLRLIPIFPFFMINLLMGLTRMPAKTFWWVSQLGMLAGTLVFVNAGTQLAKIDSLSGILTIEIIGAFALLGIFPLIARKIVELVQARKVYEGWNKPKKFDTNLIVIGAGSGGLVSAYIAAAVKAKVTLIEKHQMGGDCLNTGCVPSKAIIRSARQAYEMRKADQFGIQSVEPQVDFSAVMGRVKNVIEQIEPHDSIERYTNLGVDVIQGTASIISPWEVSVTKENGEQQTLSAKSVIIATGARPRVPNIPGLDQVDYLTSDTLWGLEALPKRFIVLGGGPIGCELSQAFSRLGSDVSIVQRAPHLMPREDEDAQVLVEQQFADEGIALHLSSTAKEVVVREGQAYLLVEQAGKTVELAFDKLLLALGREANTGGFGLENLGIETRGNGTLDCNGFMQTRFPNVYVCGDVTGPFQFTHVAAHQAWFAAVNALFSGFKRFKVDYRVIPWVTFTDPEVARVGLSESEAKAQGVAYEVTRYGIDDLDRAIADGDDHGFVKVITVAGKDKILGVTIVGKHSAELLAEFVLAMKYGLGMNKLLGTIHTYPTFSEANKYAAGEWKRAHVSPKIMVWLARFHTWRRS
;
A
#
# COMPACT_ATOMS: atom_id res chain seq x y z
N MET A 1 -23.44 1.72 24.70
CA MET A 1 -24.49 0.93 25.38
C MET A 1 -24.34 -0.59 25.21
N LYS A 2 -24.30 -1.16 24.00
CA LYS A 2 -24.26 -2.63 23.81
C LYS A 2 -23.09 -3.37 24.51
N ARG A 3 -21.87 -2.81 24.49
CA ARG A 3 -20.71 -3.42 25.19
C ARG A 3 -20.83 -3.39 26.72
N LEU A 4 -21.41 -2.33 27.27
CA LEU A 4 -21.63 -2.19 28.71
C LEU A 4 -22.64 -3.22 29.22
N LEU A 5 -23.70 -3.47 28.44
CA LEU A 5 -24.71 -4.49 28.74
C LEU A 5 -24.13 -5.92 28.71
N VAL A 6 -23.23 -6.22 27.79
CA VAL A 6 -22.54 -7.53 27.75
C VAL A 6 -21.62 -7.70 28.95
N VAL A 7 -20.86 -6.67 29.31
CA VAL A 7 -20.02 -6.69 30.51
C VAL A 7 -20.86 -6.85 31.77
N LEU A 8 -21.98 -6.13 31.87
CA LEU A 8 -22.92 -6.26 32.99
C LEU A 8 -23.54 -7.66 33.05
N ALA A 9 -23.92 -8.24 31.92
CA ALA A 9 -24.46 -9.60 31.84
C ALA A 9 -23.42 -10.66 32.24
N ILE A 10 -22.14 -10.49 31.87
CA ILE A 10 -21.04 -11.36 32.30
C ILE A 10 -20.81 -11.22 33.81
N ILE A 11 -20.83 -10.00 34.35
CA ILE A 11 -20.69 -9.75 35.79
C ILE A 11 -21.85 -10.38 36.56
N ILE A 12 -23.08 -10.22 36.08
CA ILE A 12 -24.28 -10.82 36.67
C ILE A 12 -24.19 -12.35 36.59
N MET A 13 -23.76 -12.91 35.46
CA MET A 13 -23.56 -14.36 35.32
C MET A 13 -22.51 -14.85 36.32
N LEU A 14 -21.34 -14.21 36.41
CA LEU A 14 -20.29 -14.57 37.36
C LEU A 14 -20.76 -14.44 38.82
N LEU A 15 -21.55 -13.42 39.15
CA LEU A 15 -22.16 -13.25 40.46
C LEU A 15 -23.17 -14.36 40.77
N ILE A 16 -24.02 -14.73 39.81
CA ILE A 16 -24.97 -15.85 39.95
C ILE A 16 -24.20 -17.16 40.15
N THR A 17 -23.15 -17.42 39.37
CA THR A 17 -22.31 -18.63 39.52
C THR A 17 -21.55 -18.65 40.85
N TRP A 18 -21.18 -17.48 41.38
CA TRP A 18 -20.60 -17.36 42.72
C TRP A 18 -21.61 -17.64 43.82
N GLN A 19 -22.80 -17.07 43.71
CA GLN A 19 -23.86 -17.21 44.70
C GLN A 19 -24.47 -18.62 44.71
N SER A 20 -24.48 -19.31 43.56
CA SER A 20 -24.95 -20.69 43.44
C SER A 20 -23.92 -21.74 43.89
N GLY A 21 -22.75 -21.32 44.40
CA GLY A 21 -21.64 -22.21 44.70
C GLY A 21 -21.00 -22.84 43.45
N GLY A 22 -21.29 -22.36 42.24
CA GLY A 22 -20.72 -22.91 41.00
C GLY A 22 -19.18 -22.84 40.92
N PHE A 23 -18.54 -21.93 41.65
CA PHE A 23 -17.07 -21.93 41.78
C PHE A 23 -16.54 -23.04 42.69
N SER A 24 -17.36 -23.64 43.56
CA SER A 24 -16.95 -24.83 44.31
C SER A 24 -16.86 -26.07 43.41
N LEU A 25 -17.53 -26.10 42.25
CA LEU A 25 -17.36 -27.13 41.21
C LEU A 25 -16.05 -26.97 40.42
N LEU A 26 -15.43 -25.79 40.46
CA LEU A 26 -14.19 -25.46 39.75
C LEU A 26 -12.94 -25.61 40.62
N THR A 27 -13.06 -26.21 41.82
CA THR A 27 -11.89 -26.57 42.63
C THR A 27 -11.10 -27.67 41.94
N LEU A 28 -9.77 -27.66 42.09
CA LEU A 28 -8.90 -28.68 41.49
C LEU A 28 -9.32 -30.10 41.90
N GLU A 29 -9.77 -30.25 43.14
CA GLU A 29 -10.25 -31.51 43.72
C GLU A 29 -11.54 -32.01 43.04
N ASN A 30 -12.54 -31.15 42.84
CA ASN A 30 -13.77 -31.53 42.15
C ASN A 30 -13.57 -31.75 40.65
N LEU A 31 -12.69 -30.98 40.01
CA LEU A 31 -12.32 -31.20 38.61
C LEU A 31 -11.63 -32.56 38.41
N LYS A 32 -10.76 -32.95 39.34
CA LYS A 32 -10.14 -34.29 39.36
C LYS A 32 -11.15 -35.39 39.64
N PHE A 33 -12.07 -35.18 40.58
CA PHE A 33 -13.12 -36.14 40.87
C PHE A 33 -13.99 -36.40 39.64
N GLN A 34 -14.46 -35.34 38.98
CA GLN A 34 -15.25 -35.46 37.73
C GLN A 34 -14.43 -36.07 36.59
N GLN A 35 -13.15 -35.71 36.46
CA GLN A 35 -12.26 -36.32 35.48
C GLN A 35 -12.10 -37.83 35.72
N ALA A 36 -11.92 -38.26 36.98
CA ALA A 36 -11.78 -39.66 37.34
C ALA A 36 -13.07 -40.45 37.09
N GLU A 37 -14.23 -39.86 37.38
CA GLU A 37 -15.55 -40.43 37.09
C GLU A 37 -15.76 -40.59 35.57
N LEU A 38 -15.43 -39.55 34.79
CA LEU A 38 -15.48 -39.61 33.32
C LEU A 38 -14.49 -40.62 32.73
N ALA A 39 -13.29 -40.73 33.31
CA ALA A 39 -12.28 -41.70 32.90
C ALA A 39 -12.75 -43.14 33.18
N SER A 40 -13.35 -43.38 34.35
CA SER A 40 -13.93 -44.66 34.74
C SER A 40 -15.12 -45.04 33.86
N TRP A 41 -16.03 -44.10 33.59
CA TRP A 41 -17.15 -44.31 32.66
C TRP A 41 -16.67 -44.62 31.24
N ARG A 42 -15.62 -43.91 30.78
CA ARG A 42 -14.94 -44.20 29.51
C ARG A 42 -14.35 -45.59 29.49
N ASP A 43 -13.70 -46.04 30.56
CA ASP A 43 -13.10 -47.38 30.62
C ASP A 43 -14.17 -48.49 30.59
N LEU A 44 -15.34 -48.23 31.16
CA LEU A 44 -16.50 -49.13 31.08
C LEU A 44 -17.19 -49.10 29.71
N ASN A 45 -17.14 -47.96 29.01
CA ASN A 45 -17.85 -47.73 27.74
C ASN A 45 -16.95 -47.10 26.65
N PRO A 46 -15.82 -47.72 26.27
CA PRO A 46 -14.78 -47.05 25.49
C PRO A 46 -15.25 -46.62 24.09
N VAL A 47 -16.09 -47.42 23.44
CA VAL A 47 -16.65 -47.11 22.11
C VAL A 47 -17.65 -45.96 22.21
N VAL A 48 -18.61 -46.02 23.13
CA VAL A 48 -19.65 -45.00 23.31
C VAL A 48 -19.02 -43.67 23.71
N ALA A 49 -18.04 -43.69 24.62
CA ALA A 49 -17.30 -42.50 25.02
C ALA A 49 -16.55 -41.86 23.85
N SER A 50 -15.85 -42.68 23.04
CA SER A 50 -15.10 -42.21 21.87
C SER A 50 -16.02 -41.61 20.80
N VAL A 51 -17.14 -42.28 20.46
CA VAL A 51 -18.11 -41.80 19.46
C VAL A 51 -18.82 -40.53 19.93
N THR A 52 -19.25 -40.50 21.19
CA THR A 52 -19.93 -39.33 21.77
C THR A 52 -19.00 -38.12 21.77
N PHE A 53 -17.76 -38.28 22.24
CA PHE A 53 -16.77 -37.22 22.22
C PHE A 53 -16.47 -36.75 20.78
N PHE A 54 -16.31 -37.69 19.84
CA PHE A 54 -16.07 -37.39 18.43
C PHE A 54 -17.21 -36.55 17.83
N LEU A 55 -18.47 -36.96 18.00
CA LEU A 55 -19.63 -36.25 17.47
C LEU A 55 -19.80 -34.86 18.08
N ILE A 56 -19.61 -34.73 19.39
CA ILE A 56 -19.65 -33.43 20.08
C ILE A 56 -18.55 -32.52 19.53
N TYR A 57 -17.33 -33.04 19.37
CA TYR A 57 -16.20 -32.26 18.85
C TYR A 57 -16.47 -31.79 17.41
N VAL A 58 -16.98 -32.68 16.54
CA VAL A 58 -17.39 -32.34 15.17
C VAL A 58 -18.42 -31.22 15.18
N LEU A 59 -19.45 -31.32 16.02
CA LEU A 59 -20.53 -30.34 16.12
C LEU A 59 -20.02 -28.97 16.57
N VAL A 60 -19.24 -28.91 17.65
CA VAL A 60 -18.64 -27.67 18.18
C VAL A 60 -17.78 -26.99 17.12
N THR A 61 -16.99 -27.78 16.38
CA THR A 61 -16.10 -27.32 15.31
C THR A 61 -16.90 -26.84 14.09
N ALA A 62 -17.93 -27.57 13.67
CA ALA A 62 -18.80 -27.22 12.55
C ALA A 62 -19.59 -25.93 12.80
N LEU A 63 -20.07 -25.75 14.03
CA LEU A 63 -20.78 -24.54 14.47
C LEU A 63 -19.83 -23.36 14.76
N SER A 64 -18.51 -23.54 14.60
CA SER A 64 -17.51 -22.49 14.85
C SER A 64 -17.59 -21.91 16.27
N ILE A 65 -17.96 -22.73 17.25
CA ILE A 65 -18.10 -22.31 18.65
C ILE A 65 -16.69 -22.12 19.25
N PRO A 66 -16.41 -20.96 19.88
CA PRO A 66 -15.15 -20.76 20.61
C PRO A 66 -15.05 -21.76 21.77
N GLY A 67 -14.16 -22.75 21.67
CA GLY A 67 -14.04 -23.81 22.68
C GLY A 67 -13.21 -25.03 22.26
N ALA A 68 -12.82 -25.14 20.99
CA ALA A 68 -12.04 -26.27 20.47
C ALA A 68 -10.74 -26.54 21.25
N VAL A 69 -10.06 -25.50 21.76
CA VAL A 69 -8.85 -25.66 22.59
C VAL A 69 -9.16 -26.40 23.89
N ILE A 70 -10.23 -26.02 24.59
CA ILE A 70 -10.65 -26.67 25.84
C ILE A 70 -11.03 -28.12 25.57
N MET A 71 -11.78 -28.37 24.50
CA MET A 71 -12.16 -29.73 24.08
C MET A 71 -10.95 -30.59 23.71
N THR A 72 -9.92 -30.00 23.07
CA THR A 72 -8.69 -30.71 22.72
C THR A 72 -7.89 -31.11 23.96
N LEU A 73 -7.77 -30.20 24.94
CA LEU A 73 -7.12 -30.48 26.22
C LEU A 73 -7.89 -31.55 27.00
N ALA A 74 -9.22 -31.43 27.08
CA ALA A 74 -10.08 -32.42 27.73
C ALA A 74 -9.99 -33.80 27.07
N GLY A 75 -9.96 -33.86 25.73
CA GLY A 75 -9.79 -35.13 25.03
C GLY A 75 -8.40 -35.74 25.23
N GLY A 76 -7.35 -34.93 25.37
CA GLY A 76 -6.03 -35.42 25.79
C GLY A 76 -6.05 -35.97 27.22
N ALA A 77 -6.72 -35.28 28.14
CA ALA A 77 -6.89 -35.72 29.52
C ALA A 77 -7.71 -37.02 29.65
N LEU A 78 -8.73 -37.19 28.80
CA LEU A 78 -9.64 -38.32 28.84
C LEU A 78 -9.20 -39.52 28.01
N PHE A 79 -8.53 -39.35 26.87
CA PHE A 79 -8.23 -40.45 25.94
C PHE A 79 -6.72 -40.67 25.74
N GLY A 80 -5.88 -39.85 26.39
CA GLY A 80 -4.43 -39.90 26.26
C GLY A 80 -3.93 -39.47 24.88
N LEU A 81 -2.60 -39.51 24.71
CA LEU A 81 -1.93 -38.95 23.54
C LEU A 81 -2.32 -39.61 22.22
N LEU A 82 -2.25 -40.95 22.15
CA LEU A 82 -2.44 -41.69 20.90
C LEU A 82 -3.91 -41.70 20.48
N TRP A 83 -4.81 -42.19 21.33
CA TRP A 83 -6.23 -42.33 20.99
C TRP A 83 -6.95 -40.98 20.94
N GLY A 84 -6.69 -40.08 21.90
CA GLY A 84 -7.16 -38.71 21.85
C GLY A 84 -6.65 -37.96 20.63
N GLY A 85 -5.39 -38.18 20.24
CA GLY A 85 -4.81 -37.62 19.03
C GLY A 85 -5.56 -38.03 17.76
N ILE A 86 -5.87 -39.32 17.61
CA ILE A 86 -6.64 -39.84 16.46
C ILE A 86 -8.06 -39.25 16.47
N LEU A 87 -8.79 -39.35 17.58
CA LEU A 87 -10.17 -38.86 17.67
C LEU A 87 -10.27 -37.39 17.33
N ILE A 88 -9.43 -36.55 17.95
CA ILE A 88 -9.46 -35.10 17.76
C ILE A 88 -9.00 -34.71 16.36
N SER A 89 -7.97 -35.38 15.81
CA SER A 89 -7.46 -35.07 14.47
C SER A 89 -8.54 -35.25 13.41
N PHE A 90 -9.25 -36.37 13.41
CA PHE A 90 -10.33 -36.61 12.45
C PHE A 90 -11.60 -35.78 12.75
N ALA A 91 -11.97 -35.63 14.03
CA ALA A 91 -13.15 -34.84 14.41
C ALA A 91 -13.00 -33.36 14.04
N SER A 92 -11.82 -32.78 14.29
CA SER A 92 -11.51 -31.38 13.98
C SER A 92 -11.50 -31.12 12.48
N THR A 93 -10.92 -32.02 11.68
CA THR A 93 -10.93 -31.89 10.21
C THR A 93 -12.34 -32.01 9.65
N LEU A 94 -13.12 -33.01 10.10
CA LEU A 94 -14.50 -33.18 9.64
C LEU A 94 -15.38 -31.98 10.00
N GLY A 95 -15.32 -31.51 11.24
CA GLY A 95 -16.06 -30.32 11.66
C GLY A 95 -15.60 -29.05 10.93
N ALA A 96 -14.29 -28.90 10.68
CA ALA A 96 -13.76 -27.77 9.90
C ALA A 96 -14.29 -27.78 8.47
N THR A 97 -14.37 -28.96 7.84
CA THR A 97 -14.94 -29.12 6.49
C THR A 97 -16.42 -28.78 6.49
N LEU A 98 -17.19 -29.23 7.48
CA LEU A 98 -18.61 -28.87 7.61
C LEU A 98 -18.80 -27.36 7.80
N SER A 99 -18.00 -26.72 8.64
CA SER A 99 -18.00 -25.27 8.84
C SER A 99 -17.68 -24.51 7.54
N MET A 100 -16.69 -24.99 6.79
CA MET A 100 -16.29 -24.42 5.50
C MET A 100 -17.39 -24.57 4.44
N LEU A 101 -18.07 -25.72 4.37
CA LEU A 101 -19.22 -25.94 3.49
C LEU A 101 -20.43 -25.10 3.89
N ALA A 102 -20.72 -24.97 5.19
CA ALA A 102 -21.77 -24.11 5.69
C ALA A 102 -21.50 -22.64 5.33
N SER A 103 -20.26 -22.18 5.48
CA SER A 103 -19.85 -20.85 5.04
C SER A 103 -20.06 -20.64 3.53
N ARG A 104 -19.71 -21.65 2.73
CA ARG A 104 -19.85 -21.61 1.27
C ARG A 104 -21.29 -21.54 0.80
N TYR A 105 -22.18 -22.35 1.39
CA TYR A 105 -23.52 -22.58 0.84
C TYR A 105 -24.68 -22.03 1.67
N LEU A 106 -24.49 -21.79 2.97
CA LEU A 106 -25.58 -21.38 3.87
C LEU A 106 -25.47 -19.94 4.36
N ILE A 107 -24.26 -19.45 4.64
CA ILE A 107 -24.05 -18.16 5.34
C ILE A 107 -23.05 -17.23 4.64
N SER A 108 -22.82 -17.43 3.34
CA SER A 108 -21.80 -16.71 2.56
C SER A 108 -21.93 -15.19 2.64
N ASP A 109 -23.14 -14.64 2.50
CA ASP A 109 -23.41 -13.20 2.57
C ASP A 109 -23.10 -12.61 3.95
N TRP A 110 -23.45 -13.34 5.00
CA TRP A 110 -23.16 -12.92 6.38
C TRP A 110 -21.65 -12.91 6.64
N VAL A 111 -20.92 -13.95 6.20
CA VAL A 111 -19.45 -14.01 6.34
C VAL A 111 -18.80 -12.90 5.52
N ARG A 112 -19.28 -12.64 4.29
CA ARG A 112 -18.82 -11.53 3.43
C ARG A 112 -18.99 -10.18 4.10
N GLY A 113 -20.16 -9.89 4.67
CA GLY A 113 -20.41 -8.64 5.37
C GLY A 113 -19.56 -8.46 6.62
N LYS A 114 -19.35 -9.54 7.40
CA LYS A 114 -18.63 -9.47 8.67
C LYS A 114 -17.11 -9.43 8.52
N PHE A 115 -16.56 -10.08 7.50
CA PHE A 115 -15.11 -10.24 7.30
C PHE A 115 -14.62 -9.65 5.97
N ALA A 116 -15.33 -8.67 5.40
CA ALA A 116 -15.01 -8.04 4.10
C ALA A 116 -13.53 -7.70 3.94
N SER A 117 -12.91 -7.08 4.95
CA SER A 117 -11.50 -6.67 4.94
C SER A 117 -10.50 -7.83 4.96
N SER A 118 -10.92 -9.05 5.30
CA SER A 118 -10.05 -10.22 5.45
C SER A 118 -10.16 -11.21 4.30
N ILE A 119 -11.12 -11.03 3.39
CA ILE A 119 -11.39 -11.97 2.29
C ILE A 119 -10.36 -11.84 1.17
N ALA A 120 -10.15 -10.64 0.65
CA ALA A 120 -9.27 -10.43 -0.51
C ALA A 120 -7.84 -10.97 -0.29
N PRO A 121 -7.16 -10.72 0.85
CA PRO A 121 -5.82 -11.27 1.08
C PRO A 121 -5.77 -12.81 1.19
N ILE A 122 -6.88 -13.44 1.62
CA ILE A 122 -6.96 -14.90 1.74
C ILE A 122 -7.24 -15.54 0.40
N ASP A 123 -8.16 -14.96 -0.38
CA ASP A 123 -8.49 -15.46 -1.72
C ASP A 123 -7.26 -15.36 -2.65
N GLU A 124 -6.58 -14.21 -2.65
CA GLU A 124 -5.32 -14.01 -3.39
C GLU A 124 -4.24 -15.00 -2.96
N GLY A 125 -4.10 -15.23 -1.64
CA GLY A 125 -3.15 -16.22 -1.11
C GLY A 125 -3.48 -17.65 -1.53
N VAL A 126 -4.76 -18.01 -1.59
CA VAL A 126 -5.22 -19.33 -2.06
C VAL A 126 -5.03 -19.47 -3.57
N GLU A 127 -5.26 -18.43 -4.36
CA GLU A 127 -4.99 -18.46 -5.81
C GLU A 127 -3.49 -18.61 -6.10
N LYS A 128 -2.62 -17.96 -5.32
CA LYS A 128 -1.16 -18.00 -5.50
C LYS A 128 -0.51 -19.29 -5.00
N ASP A 129 -0.77 -19.67 -3.74
CA ASP A 129 -0.05 -20.75 -3.05
C ASP A 129 -0.91 -22.02 -2.84
N GLY A 130 -2.20 -21.96 -3.17
CA GLY A 130 -3.10 -23.12 -3.19
C GLY A 130 -3.14 -23.89 -1.86
N PRO A 131 -2.91 -25.23 -1.88
CA PRO A 131 -2.86 -26.06 -0.68
C PRO A 131 -1.85 -25.57 0.37
N PHE A 132 -0.72 -25.00 -0.06
CA PHE A 132 0.34 -24.55 0.85
C PHE A 132 -0.08 -23.32 1.68
N TYR A 133 -0.94 -22.46 1.13
CA TYR A 133 -1.48 -21.32 1.86
C TYR A 133 -2.26 -21.78 3.08
N LEU A 134 -3.22 -22.70 2.89
CA LEU A 134 -4.02 -23.25 3.97
C LEU A 134 -3.15 -24.01 4.97
N PHE A 135 -2.18 -24.81 4.50
CA PHE A 135 -1.24 -25.52 5.37
C PHE A 135 -0.51 -24.53 6.30
N THR A 136 -0.02 -23.42 5.74
CA THR A 136 0.68 -22.38 6.50
C THR A 136 -0.25 -21.67 7.48
N LEU A 137 -1.48 -21.34 7.09
CA LEU A 137 -2.48 -20.77 7.99
C LEU A 137 -2.78 -21.67 9.19
N ARG A 138 -2.85 -22.99 8.99
CA ARG A 138 -3.05 -23.97 10.09
C ARG A 138 -1.89 -24.02 11.08
N LEU A 139 -0.69 -23.62 10.65
CA LEU A 139 0.49 -23.54 11.50
C LEU A 139 0.59 -22.21 12.25
N ILE A 140 -0.19 -21.17 11.91
CA ILE A 140 -0.10 -19.84 12.54
C ILE A 140 -1.14 -19.69 13.66
N PRO A 141 -0.73 -19.66 14.95
CA PRO A 141 -1.65 -19.63 16.10
C PRO A 141 -2.38 -18.29 16.29
N ILE A 142 -1.97 -17.23 15.58
CA ILE A 142 -2.61 -15.92 15.64
C ILE A 142 -4.00 -15.92 14.99
N PHE A 143 -4.22 -16.77 13.99
CA PHE A 143 -5.52 -16.84 13.32
C PHE A 143 -6.47 -17.77 14.09
N PRO A 144 -7.63 -17.30 14.56
CA PRO A 144 -8.60 -18.16 15.22
C PRO A 144 -9.01 -19.31 14.30
N PHE A 145 -8.91 -20.54 14.80
CA PHE A 145 -9.18 -21.76 14.04
C PHE A 145 -10.53 -21.74 13.30
N PHE A 146 -11.59 -21.28 13.98
CA PHE A 146 -12.93 -21.18 13.38
C PHE A 146 -12.99 -20.19 12.22
N MET A 147 -12.21 -19.10 12.31
CA MET A 147 -12.21 -18.04 11.31
C MET A 147 -11.59 -18.52 10.00
N ILE A 148 -10.55 -19.35 10.05
CA ILE A 148 -9.95 -19.98 8.86
C ILE A 148 -11.01 -20.84 8.14
N ASN A 149 -11.79 -21.64 8.88
CA ASN A 149 -12.80 -22.52 8.29
C ASN A 149 -13.86 -21.72 7.53
N LEU A 150 -14.36 -20.65 8.14
CA LEU A 150 -15.36 -19.78 7.53
C LEU A 150 -14.81 -19.06 6.29
N LEU A 151 -13.61 -18.47 6.39
CA LEU A 151 -13.02 -17.71 5.28
C LEU A 151 -12.67 -18.59 4.08
N MET A 152 -12.18 -19.80 4.31
CA MET A 152 -11.93 -20.77 3.24
C MET A 152 -13.19 -21.25 2.52
N GLY A 153 -14.37 -21.11 3.12
CA GLY A 153 -15.64 -21.36 2.45
C GLY A 153 -15.91 -20.40 1.29
N LEU A 154 -15.36 -19.20 1.36
CA LEU A 154 -15.54 -18.14 0.36
C LEU A 154 -14.54 -18.20 -0.80
N THR A 155 -13.49 -19.04 -0.69
CA THR A 155 -12.47 -19.19 -1.73
C THR A 155 -12.79 -20.32 -2.70
N ARG A 156 -12.06 -20.37 -3.82
CA ARG A 156 -12.18 -21.41 -4.85
C ARG A 156 -11.58 -22.77 -4.47
N MET A 157 -11.03 -22.92 -3.27
CA MET A 157 -10.37 -24.17 -2.87
C MET A 157 -11.36 -25.35 -2.86
N PRO A 158 -11.03 -26.49 -3.51
CA PRO A 158 -11.88 -27.69 -3.44
C PRO A 158 -11.98 -28.25 -2.02
N ALA A 159 -13.16 -28.73 -1.62
CA ALA A 159 -13.39 -29.28 -0.27
C ALA A 159 -12.46 -30.47 0.03
N LYS A 160 -12.17 -31.31 -0.98
CA LYS A 160 -11.20 -32.41 -0.87
C LYS A 160 -9.80 -31.90 -0.51
N THR A 161 -9.36 -30.83 -1.18
CA THR A 161 -8.08 -30.17 -0.91
C THR A 161 -8.05 -29.60 0.50
N PHE A 162 -9.11 -28.87 0.88
CA PHE A 162 -9.24 -28.32 2.22
C PHE A 162 -9.15 -29.41 3.31
N TRP A 163 -9.80 -30.56 3.10
CA TRP A 163 -9.82 -31.68 4.05
C TRP A 163 -8.43 -32.27 4.28
N TRP A 164 -7.74 -32.73 3.22
CA TRP A 164 -6.45 -33.41 3.41
C TRP A 164 -5.37 -32.45 3.90
N VAL A 165 -5.39 -31.19 3.45
CA VAL A 165 -4.45 -30.17 3.92
C VAL A 165 -4.69 -29.85 5.39
N SER A 166 -5.95 -29.71 5.81
CA SER A 166 -6.28 -29.47 7.22
C SER A 166 -5.87 -30.67 8.08
N GLN A 167 -6.12 -31.90 7.62
CA GLN A 167 -5.71 -33.13 8.30
C GLN A 167 -4.20 -33.14 8.59
N LEU A 168 -3.38 -32.87 7.56
CA LEU A 168 -1.92 -32.83 7.72
C LEU A 168 -1.43 -31.61 8.50
N GLY A 169 -1.93 -30.42 8.18
CA GLY A 169 -1.47 -29.15 8.76
C GLY A 169 -1.81 -28.99 10.24
N MET A 170 -2.88 -29.64 10.71
CA MET A 170 -3.30 -29.60 12.11
C MET A 170 -2.74 -30.74 12.95
N LEU A 171 -2.25 -31.83 12.34
CA LEU A 171 -1.86 -33.05 13.06
C LEU A 171 -0.83 -32.77 14.15
N ALA A 172 0.26 -32.09 13.80
CA ALA A 172 1.32 -31.83 14.75
C ALA A 172 0.85 -30.91 15.89
N GLY A 173 0.13 -29.82 15.58
CA GLY A 173 -0.47 -28.96 16.59
C GLY A 173 -1.46 -29.71 17.49
N THR A 174 -2.31 -30.56 16.91
CA THR A 174 -3.24 -31.43 17.63
C THR A 174 -2.50 -32.30 18.63
N LEU A 175 -1.42 -32.97 18.21
CA LEU A 175 -0.60 -33.79 19.11
C LEU A 175 0.01 -32.96 20.25
N VAL A 176 0.45 -31.73 20.00
CA VAL A 176 0.97 -30.87 21.08
C VAL A 176 -0.13 -30.52 22.09
N PHE A 177 -1.31 -30.09 21.63
CA PHE A 177 -2.42 -29.76 22.54
C PHE A 177 -2.96 -30.99 23.27
N VAL A 178 -3.07 -32.14 22.61
CA VAL A 178 -3.48 -33.41 23.25
C VAL A 178 -2.45 -33.85 24.28
N ASN A 179 -1.15 -33.71 23.99
CA ASN A 179 -0.09 -33.97 24.97
C ASN A 179 -0.20 -33.03 26.17
N ALA A 180 -0.40 -31.72 25.95
CA ALA A 180 -0.62 -30.77 27.03
C ALA A 180 -1.83 -31.15 27.90
N GLY A 181 -2.94 -31.58 27.28
CA GLY A 181 -4.09 -32.14 28.00
C GLY A 181 -3.76 -33.38 28.83
N THR A 182 -2.96 -34.29 28.26
CA THR A 182 -2.49 -35.51 28.94
C THR A 182 -1.59 -35.18 30.14
N GLN A 183 -0.81 -34.09 30.09
CA GLN A 183 0.01 -33.65 31.22
C GLN A 183 -0.79 -32.88 32.26
N LEU A 184 -1.75 -32.02 31.83
CA LEU A 184 -2.68 -31.33 32.73
C LEU A 184 -3.48 -32.30 33.60
N ALA A 185 -3.87 -33.44 33.03
CA ALA A 185 -4.54 -34.53 33.73
C ALA A 185 -3.76 -35.14 34.90
N LYS A 186 -2.43 -34.99 34.93
CA LYS A 186 -1.54 -35.58 35.95
C LYS A 186 -1.20 -34.62 37.08
N ILE A 187 -1.71 -33.39 37.06
CA ILE A 187 -1.36 -32.37 38.04
C ILE A 187 -2.06 -32.66 39.36
N ASP A 188 -1.32 -33.00 40.42
CA ASP A 188 -1.87 -33.23 41.76
C ASP A 188 -2.00 -31.98 42.63
N SER A 189 -1.36 -30.87 42.24
CA SER A 189 -1.38 -29.61 42.99
C SER A 189 -1.07 -28.40 42.09
N LEU A 190 -1.44 -27.19 42.51
CA LEU A 190 -1.14 -25.95 41.76
C LEU A 190 0.36 -25.69 41.57
N SER A 191 1.23 -26.22 42.43
CA SER A 191 2.69 -26.17 42.26
C SER A 191 3.20 -27.11 41.16
N GLY A 192 2.45 -28.16 40.82
CA GLY A 192 2.76 -29.10 39.73
C GLY A 192 2.71 -28.47 38.34
N ILE A 193 2.07 -27.31 38.17
CA ILE A 193 2.03 -26.55 36.92
C ILE A 193 3.44 -26.07 36.51
N LEU A 194 4.38 -25.91 37.45
CA LEU A 194 5.74 -25.43 37.21
C LEU A 194 6.75 -26.56 36.90
N THR A 195 6.29 -27.77 36.60
CA THR A 195 7.16 -28.88 36.19
C THR A 195 7.77 -28.62 34.81
N ILE A 196 9.02 -29.09 34.60
CA ILE A 196 9.76 -28.92 33.34
C ILE A 196 8.98 -29.50 32.14
N GLU A 197 8.19 -30.55 32.37
CA GLU A 197 7.39 -31.25 31.36
C GLU A 197 6.21 -30.41 30.89
N ILE A 198 5.52 -29.73 31.82
CA ILE A 198 4.37 -28.88 31.53
C ILE A 198 4.83 -27.56 30.92
N ILE A 199 5.86 -26.94 31.49
CA ILE A 199 6.51 -25.76 30.91
C ILE A 199 7.02 -26.09 29.50
N GLY A 200 7.61 -27.27 29.30
CA GLY A 200 8.03 -27.77 28.00
C GLY A 200 6.88 -27.93 27.00
N ALA A 201 5.74 -28.52 27.42
CA ALA A 201 4.56 -28.67 26.58
C ALA A 201 3.95 -27.31 26.18
N PHE A 202 3.84 -26.36 27.10
CA PHE A 202 3.34 -25.01 26.82
C PHE A 202 4.32 -24.17 26.00
N ALA A 203 5.63 -24.29 26.22
CA ALA A 203 6.64 -23.68 25.38
C ALA A 203 6.58 -24.25 23.95
N LEU A 204 6.39 -25.57 23.80
CA LEU A 204 6.22 -26.22 22.51
C LEU A 204 4.98 -25.68 21.77
N LEU A 205 3.87 -25.41 22.47
CA LEU A 205 2.67 -24.79 21.87
C LEU A 205 2.94 -23.41 21.25
N GLY A 206 3.84 -22.62 21.84
CA GLY A 206 4.24 -21.32 21.29
C GLY A 206 5.30 -21.40 20.19
N ILE A 207 6.30 -22.28 20.36
CA ILE A 207 7.48 -22.35 19.50
C ILE A 207 7.25 -23.21 18.25
N PHE A 208 6.51 -24.32 18.36
CA PHE A 208 6.28 -25.26 17.26
C PHE A 208 5.72 -24.58 15.99
N PRO A 209 4.66 -23.75 16.08
CA PRO A 209 4.21 -22.90 14.97
C PRO A 209 5.30 -22.13 14.23
N LEU A 210 6.21 -21.51 14.98
CA LEU A 210 7.25 -20.66 14.44
C LEU A 210 8.32 -21.49 13.73
N ILE A 211 8.67 -22.65 14.30
CA ILE A 211 9.58 -23.62 13.69
C ILE A 211 8.97 -24.21 12.42
N ALA A 212 7.74 -24.70 12.48
CA ALA A 212 7.06 -25.31 11.34
C ALA A 212 6.94 -24.32 10.17
N ARG A 213 6.56 -23.07 10.45
CA ARG A 213 6.56 -22.00 9.44
C ARG A 213 7.94 -21.79 8.83
N LYS A 214 8.99 -21.69 9.66
CA LYS A 214 10.36 -21.48 9.18
C LYS A 214 10.86 -22.64 8.31
N ILE A 215 10.48 -23.88 8.63
CA ILE A 215 10.79 -25.06 7.82
C ILE A 215 10.11 -24.98 6.46
N VAL A 216 8.81 -24.64 6.41
CA VAL A 216 8.07 -24.47 5.15
C VAL A 216 8.73 -23.40 4.28
N GLU A 217 9.04 -22.24 4.86
CA GLU A 217 9.73 -21.15 4.16
C GLU A 217 11.10 -21.60 3.61
N LEU A 218 11.87 -22.38 4.38
CA LEU A 218 13.17 -22.90 3.95
C LEU A 218 13.04 -23.93 2.82
N VAL A 219 12.04 -24.82 2.88
CA VAL A 219 11.78 -25.81 1.82
C VAL A 219 11.34 -25.12 0.53
N GLN A 220 10.44 -24.14 0.62
CA GLN A 220 10.02 -23.33 -0.52
C GLN A 220 11.19 -22.56 -1.13
N ALA A 221 11.98 -21.89 -0.29
CA ALA A 221 13.17 -21.17 -0.76
C ALA A 221 14.13 -22.12 -1.50
N ARG A 222 14.38 -23.33 -0.98
CA ARG A 222 15.25 -24.31 -1.64
C ARG A 222 14.71 -24.76 -3.00
N LYS A 223 13.39 -25.00 -3.12
CA LYS A 223 12.77 -25.37 -4.39
C LYS A 223 12.92 -24.29 -5.46
N VAL A 224 12.79 -23.02 -5.07
CA VAL A 224 12.93 -21.91 -6.04
C VAL A 224 14.35 -21.82 -6.61
N TYR A 225 15.37 -22.24 -5.85
CA TYR A 225 16.76 -22.27 -6.30
C TYR A 225 17.17 -23.58 -7.00
N GLU A 226 16.25 -24.52 -7.20
CA GLU A 226 16.54 -25.75 -7.93
C GLU A 226 16.98 -25.41 -9.37
N GLY A 227 18.09 -26.01 -9.82
CA GLY A 227 18.71 -25.70 -11.12
C GLY A 227 19.70 -24.53 -11.11
N TRP A 228 19.86 -23.80 -10.01
CA TRP A 228 20.79 -22.68 -9.89
C TRP A 228 22.01 -23.02 -9.02
N ASN A 229 23.19 -22.60 -9.45
CA ASN A 229 24.43 -22.78 -8.70
C ASN A 229 24.72 -21.57 -7.82
N LYS A 230 24.68 -21.76 -6.50
CA LYS A 230 24.99 -20.70 -5.55
C LYS A 230 26.51 -20.50 -5.42
N PRO A 231 27.03 -19.28 -5.61
CA PRO A 231 28.45 -18.99 -5.39
C PRO A 231 28.90 -19.29 -3.94
N LYS A 232 30.12 -19.81 -3.77
CA LYS A 232 30.72 -20.10 -2.45
C LYS A 232 31.11 -18.82 -1.70
N LYS A 233 31.49 -17.78 -2.45
CA LYS A 233 31.81 -16.44 -1.99
C LYS A 233 31.09 -15.45 -2.90
N PHE A 234 30.79 -14.27 -2.36
CA PHE A 234 30.16 -13.19 -3.11
C PHE A 234 31.12 -12.02 -3.19
N ASP A 235 31.14 -11.33 -4.32
CA ASP A 235 31.95 -10.13 -4.53
C ASP A 235 31.45 -8.96 -3.69
N THR A 236 30.13 -8.89 -3.49
CA THR A 236 29.46 -7.82 -2.74
C THR A 236 28.26 -8.34 -1.92
N ASN A 237 27.78 -7.55 -0.96
CA ASN A 237 26.58 -7.92 -0.20
C ASN A 237 25.31 -7.65 -1.01
N LEU A 238 25.30 -6.54 -1.74
CA LEU A 238 24.14 -6.06 -2.47
C LEU A 238 24.56 -5.52 -3.84
N ILE A 239 23.86 -5.95 -4.90
CA ILE A 239 23.86 -5.26 -6.19
C ILE A 239 22.56 -4.50 -6.33
N VAL A 240 22.63 -3.24 -6.74
CA VAL A 240 21.47 -2.40 -7.06
C VAL A 240 21.54 -2.06 -8.55
N ILE A 241 20.44 -2.30 -9.27
CA ILE A 241 20.34 -2.04 -10.71
C ILE A 241 19.42 -0.82 -10.92
N GLY A 242 19.98 0.26 -11.46
CA GLY A 242 19.33 1.55 -11.66
C GLY A 242 19.67 2.54 -10.54
N ALA A 243 20.05 3.76 -10.91
CA ALA A 243 20.42 4.87 -10.04
C ALA A 243 19.40 6.02 -10.07
N GLY A 244 18.12 5.67 -10.22
CA GLY A 244 17.02 6.55 -9.82
C GLY A 244 16.83 6.55 -8.30
N SER A 245 15.85 7.29 -7.79
CA SER A 245 15.64 7.49 -6.35
C SER A 245 15.53 6.20 -5.54
N GLY A 246 14.89 5.16 -6.08
CA GLY A 246 14.82 3.85 -5.40
C GLY A 246 16.19 3.16 -5.28
N GLY A 247 17.00 3.22 -6.33
CA GLY A 247 18.31 2.59 -6.33
C GLY A 247 19.35 3.35 -5.51
N LEU A 248 19.37 4.68 -5.66
CA LEU A 248 20.21 5.58 -4.87
C LEU A 248 19.96 5.42 -3.36
N VAL A 249 18.70 5.44 -2.93
CA VAL A 249 18.35 5.21 -1.51
C VAL A 249 18.76 3.80 -1.05
N SER A 250 18.58 2.77 -1.89
CA SER A 250 18.99 1.41 -1.55
C SER A 250 20.51 1.29 -1.35
N ALA A 251 21.29 1.87 -2.26
CA ALA A 251 22.75 1.88 -2.19
C ALA A 251 23.24 2.70 -0.98
N TYR A 252 22.64 3.86 -0.73
CA TYR A 252 22.94 4.70 0.43
C TYR A 252 22.73 3.95 1.75
N ILE A 253 21.57 3.29 1.91
CA ILE A 253 21.26 2.52 3.13
C ILE A 253 22.28 1.40 3.33
N ALA A 254 22.63 0.66 2.27
CA ALA A 254 23.61 -0.41 2.34
C ALA A 254 25.00 0.08 2.76
N ALA A 255 25.47 1.17 2.16
CA ALA A 255 26.73 1.80 2.52
C ALA A 255 26.73 2.34 3.96
N ALA A 256 25.62 2.95 4.41
CA ALA A 256 25.48 3.48 5.77
C ALA A 256 25.62 2.38 6.84
N VAL A 257 25.14 1.17 6.57
CA VAL A 257 25.31 -0.01 7.46
C VAL A 257 26.60 -0.79 7.19
N LYS A 258 27.54 -0.21 6.42
CA LYS A 258 28.85 -0.78 6.09
C LYS A 258 28.79 -2.11 5.32
N ALA A 259 27.71 -2.35 4.58
CA ALA A 259 27.66 -3.45 3.62
C ALA A 259 28.43 -3.05 2.36
N LYS A 260 29.15 -4.00 1.76
CA LYS A 260 29.73 -3.81 0.43
C LYS A 260 28.57 -3.78 -0.56
N VAL A 261 28.48 -2.73 -1.38
CA VAL A 261 27.39 -2.52 -2.32
C VAL A 261 27.92 -2.06 -3.66
N THR A 262 27.36 -2.62 -4.72
CA THR A 262 27.62 -2.20 -6.09
C THR A 262 26.34 -1.62 -6.69
N LEU A 263 26.42 -0.41 -7.26
CA LEU A 263 25.33 0.26 -7.96
C LEU A 263 25.64 0.29 -9.45
N ILE A 264 24.74 -0.22 -10.29
CA ILE A 264 24.91 -0.29 -11.73
C ILE A 264 23.91 0.65 -12.39
N GLU A 265 24.40 1.57 -13.22
CA GLU A 265 23.58 2.52 -13.98
C GLU A 265 24.03 2.61 -15.43
N LYS A 266 23.10 2.61 -16.38
CA LYS A 266 23.40 2.69 -17.82
C LYS A 266 23.34 4.10 -18.40
N HIS A 267 22.74 5.05 -17.69
CA HIS A 267 22.50 6.43 -18.08
C HIS A 267 23.07 7.39 -17.02
N GLN A 268 22.47 8.58 -16.90
CA GLN A 268 22.85 9.57 -15.90
C GLN A 268 22.32 9.18 -14.50
N MET A 269 23.11 9.49 -13.48
CA MET A 269 22.70 9.31 -12.09
C MET A 269 21.50 10.21 -11.73
N GLY A 270 20.75 9.86 -10.70
CA GLY A 270 19.52 10.56 -10.30
C GLY A 270 18.26 10.07 -11.04
N GLY A 271 18.43 9.36 -12.16
CA GLY A 271 17.36 8.83 -12.99
C GLY A 271 16.38 9.91 -13.45
N ASP A 272 15.14 9.51 -13.74
CA ASP A 272 14.14 10.43 -14.31
C ASP A 272 13.84 11.61 -13.38
N CYS A 273 13.78 11.40 -12.05
CA CYS A 273 13.35 12.45 -11.13
C CYS A 273 14.21 13.72 -11.22
N LEU A 274 15.53 13.54 -11.27
CA LEU A 274 16.50 14.64 -11.41
C LEU A 274 16.55 15.15 -12.85
N ASN A 275 16.66 14.24 -13.82
CA ASN A 275 17.07 14.60 -15.18
C ASN A 275 15.90 14.97 -16.10
N THR A 276 14.75 14.29 -15.98
CA THR A 276 13.65 14.37 -16.95
C THR A 276 12.25 14.44 -16.34
N GLY A 277 12.16 14.62 -15.02
CA GLY A 277 10.91 14.43 -14.28
C GLY A 277 10.64 15.59 -13.33
N CYS A 278 10.76 15.33 -12.04
CA CYS A 278 10.26 16.22 -10.99
C CYS A 278 11.02 17.54 -10.93
N VAL A 279 12.35 17.52 -10.95
CA VAL A 279 13.18 18.73 -10.86
C VAL A 279 12.92 19.67 -12.05
N PRO A 280 13.04 19.23 -13.32
CA PRO A 280 12.82 20.14 -14.44
C PRO A 280 11.37 20.64 -14.54
N SER A 281 10.37 19.80 -14.26
CA SER A 281 8.97 20.25 -14.22
C SER A 281 8.71 21.32 -13.17
N LYS A 282 9.21 21.14 -11.94
CA LYS A 282 9.01 22.12 -10.87
C LYS A 282 9.77 23.43 -11.14
N ALA A 283 10.93 23.34 -11.80
CA ALA A 283 11.67 24.51 -12.25
C ALA A 283 10.88 25.32 -13.29
N ILE A 284 10.39 24.69 -14.36
CA ILE A 284 9.65 25.40 -15.42
C ILE A 284 8.30 25.94 -14.91
N ILE A 285 7.57 25.19 -14.07
CA ILE A 285 6.32 25.64 -13.45
C ILE A 285 6.54 26.93 -12.66
N ARG A 286 7.65 27.05 -11.91
CA ARG A 286 7.94 28.29 -11.18
C ARG A 286 8.22 29.47 -12.10
N SER A 287 8.94 29.27 -13.21
CA SER A 287 9.14 30.32 -14.23
C SER A 287 7.81 30.74 -14.86
N ALA A 288 6.97 29.78 -15.22
CA ALA A 288 5.66 30.01 -15.80
C ALA A 288 4.72 30.74 -14.84
N ARG A 289 4.74 30.38 -13.54
CA ARG A 289 3.99 31.10 -12.50
C ARG A 289 4.41 32.56 -12.39
N GLN A 290 5.71 32.86 -12.50
CA GLN A 290 6.17 34.24 -12.49
C GLN A 290 5.61 35.05 -13.67
N ALA A 291 5.58 34.46 -14.87
CA ALA A 291 4.99 35.09 -16.05
C ALA A 291 3.49 35.35 -15.87
N TYR A 292 2.76 34.40 -15.27
CA TYR A 292 1.36 34.55 -14.91
C TYR A 292 1.13 35.67 -13.89
N GLU A 293 1.92 35.70 -12.80
CA GLU A 293 1.84 36.74 -11.76
C GLU A 293 2.08 38.15 -12.34
N MET A 294 2.98 38.30 -13.34
CA MET A 294 3.21 39.59 -14.02
C MET A 294 1.99 40.07 -14.82
N ARG A 295 1.26 39.15 -15.47
CA ARG A 295 0.03 39.47 -16.21
C ARG A 295 -1.16 39.80 -15.31
N LYS A 296 -1.14 39.32 -14.07
CA LYS A 296 -2.20 39.49 -13.07
C LYS A 296 -1.83 40.49 -11.97
N ALA A 297 -0.79 41.30 -12.17
CA ALA A 297 -0.29 42.22 -11.15
C ALA A 297 -1.33 43.27 -10.73
N ASP A 298 -2.30 43.57 -11.59
CA ASP A 298 -3.41 44.51 -11.36
C ASP A 298 -4.31 44.09 -10.20
N GLN A 299 -4.43 42.79 -9.92
CA GLN A 299 -5.14 42.31 -8.73
C GLN A 299 -4.48 42.76 -7.41
N PHE A 300 -3.20 43.11 -7.47
CA PHE A 300 -2.43 43.64 -6.33
C PHE A 300 -2.25 45.16 -6.38
N GLY A 301 -2.96 45.86 -7.26
CA GLY A 301 -2.82 47.31 -7.45
C GLY A 301 -1.53 47.73 -8.15
N ILE A 302 -0.85 46.80 -8.82
CA ILE A 302 0.34 47.05 -9.64
C ILE A 302 -0.05 46.95 -11.10
N GLN A 303 0.48 47.79 -11.99
CA GLN A 303 0.14 47.67 -13.41
C GLN A 303 0.57 46.31 -13.99
N SER A 304 -0.38 45.58 -14.59
CA SER A 304 -0.09 44.34 -15.32
C SER A 304 0.78 44.58 -16.54
N VAL A 305 1.71 43.66 -16.78
CA VAL A 305 2.66 43.71 -17.90
C VAL A 305 2.68 42.35 -18.60
N GLU A 306 2.64 42.36 -19.93
CA GLU A 306 2.90 41.16 -20.72
C GLU A 306 4.41 40.86 -20.71
N PRO A 307 4.87 39.75 -20.09
CA PRO A 307 6.28 39.45 -20.00
C PRO A 307 6.88 39.09 -21.35
N GLN A 308 8.07 39.62 -21.66
CA GLN A 308 8.88 39.12 -22.77
C GLN A 308 9.60 37.84 -22.34
N VAL A 309 9.01 36.69 -22.66
CA VAL A 309 9.56 35.38 -22.29
C VAL A 309 10.62 34.95 -23.28
N ASP A 310 11.89 34.97 -22.86
CA ASP A 310 12.97 34.24 -23.54
C ASP A 310 12.94 32.78 -23.10
N PHE A 311 12.36 31.92 -23.95
CA PHE A 311 12.23 30.50 -23.65
C PHE A 311 13.57 29.78 -23.54
N SER A 312 14.60 30.21 -24.29
CA SER A 312 15.94 29.64 -24.19
C SER A 312 16.54 29.93 -22.81
N ALA A 313 16.35 31.15 -22.30
CA ALA A 313 16.76 31.50 -20.93
C ALA A 313 15.97 30.72 -19.86
N VAL A 314 14.68 30.47 -20.06
CA VAL A 314 13.86 29.62 -19.16
C VAL A 314 14.42 28.19 -19.12
N MET A 315 14.69 27.59 -20.28
CA MET A 315 15.26 26.25 -20.37
C MET A 315 16.71 26.20 -19.85
N GLY A 316 17.49 27.27 -20.04
CA GLY A 316 18.81 27.43 -19.42
C GLY A 316 18.75 27.43 -17.90
N ARG A 317 17.75 28.11 -17.30
CA ARG A 317 17.49 28.05 -15.86
C ARG A 317 17.13 26.63 -15.40
N VAL A 318 16.30 25.91 -16.15
CA VAL A 318 15.95 24.51 -15.85
C VAL A 318 17.22 23.65 -15.78
N LYS A 319 18.11 23.75 -16.79
CA LYS A 319 19.39 23.03 -16.82
C LYS A 319 20.29 23.39 -15.63
N ASN A 320 20.44 24.68 -15.32
CA ASN A 320 21.23 25.13 -14.16
C ASN A 320 20.68 24.58 -12.83
N VAL A 321 19.35 24.51 -12.66
CA VAL A 321 18.76 23.89 -11.46
C VAL A 321 19.12 22.41 -11.36
N ILE A 322 19.10 21.67 -12.47
CA ILE A 322 19.55 20.27 -12.49
C ILE A 322 21.03 20.18 -12.11
N GLU A 323 21.89 20.99 -12.73
CA GLU A 323 23.34 21.02 -12.46
C GLU A 323 23.67 21.36 -11.00
N GLN A 324 22.87 22.19 -10.34
CA GLN A 324 23.06 22.51 -8.91
C GLN A 324 22.69 21.34 -7.98
N ILE A 325 21.76 20.48 -8.40
CA ILE A 325 21.27 19.35 -7.59
C ILE A 325 22.04 18.07 -7.91
N GLU A 326 22.50 17.88 -9.15
CA GLU A 326 23.22 16.70 -9.63
C GLU A 326 24.38 16.23 -8.75
N PRO A 327 25.20 17.11 -8.13
CA PRO A 327 26.24 16.69 -7.20
C PRO A 327 25.74 15.87 -6.02
N HIS A 328 24.46 15.98 -5.67
CA HIS A 328 23.84 15.13 -4.65
C HIS A 328 23.62 13.69 -5.12
N ASP A 329 23.48 13.44 -6.42
CA ASP A 329 23.26 12.09 -6.95
C ASP A 329 24.50 11.55 -7.69
N SER A 330 25.58 12.32 -7.74
CA SER A 330 26.78 12.00 -8.53
C SER A 330 27.50 10.71 -8.11
N ILE A 331 28.24 10.15 -9.07
CA ILE A 331 29.13 9.00 -8.86
C ILE A 331 30.15 9.30 -7.76
N GLU A 332 30.72 10.50 -7.77
CA GLU A 332 31.72 10.92 -6.78
C GLU A 332 31.15 10.85 -5.35
N ARG A 333 29.95 11.40 -5.12
CA ARG A 333 29.32 11.36 -3.79
C ARG A 333 29.10 9.92 -3.33
N TYR A 334 28.57 9.06 -4.20
CA TYR A 334 28.28 7.67 -3.86
C TYR A 334 29.56 6.86 -3.63
N THR A 335 30.60 7.10 -4.41
CA THR A 335 31.93 6.50 -4.22
C THR A 335 32.52 6.91 -2.86
N ASN A 336 32.44 8.19 -2.49
CA ASN A 336 32.88 8.70 -1.18
C ASN A 336 32.10 8.09 -0.01
N LEU A 337 30.85 7.69 -0.22
CA LEU A 337 30.04 6.98 0.77
C LEU A 337 30.39 5.48 0.89
N GLY A 338 31.22 4.94 -0.01
CA GLY A 338 31.65 3.55 -0.04
C GLY A 338 30.84 2.64 -0.98
N VAL A 339 30.14 3.23 -1.96
CA VAL A 339 29.43 2.48 -3.01
C VAL A 339 30.35 2.28 -4.21
N ASP A 340 30.43 1.06 -4.71
CA ASP A 340 31.11 0.77 -5.98
C ASP A 340 30.14 1.04 -7.14
N VAL A 341 30.36 2.13 -7.88
CA VAL A 341 29.46 2.55 -8.96
C VAL A 341 30.01 2.11 -10.31
N ILE A 342 29.21 1.38 -11.07
CA ILE A 342 29.58 0.86 -12.38
C ILE A 342 28.63 1.42 -13.43
N GLN A 343 29.19 2.10 -14.43
CA GLN A 343 28.44 2.52 -15.60
C GLN A 343 28.35 1.38 -16.61
N GLY A 344 27.14 0.93 -16.93
CA GLY A 344 26.91 -0.15 -17.87
C GLY A 344 25.50 -0.73 -17.81
N THR A 345 25.19 -1.59 -18.79
CA THR A 345 23.91 -2.30 -18.86
C THR A 345 23.98 -3.59 -18.06
N ALA A 346 23.07 -3.74 -17.10
CA ALA A 346 22.97 -4.93 -16.25
C ALA A 346 22.02 -5.98 -16.84
N SER A 347 22.39 -7.26 -16.73
CA SER A 347 21.52 -8.41 -16.99
C SER A 347 21.68 -9.43 -15.87
N ILE A 348 20.58 -9.83 -15.25
CA ILE A 348 20.56 -10.83 -14.20
C ILE A 348 20.62 -12.21 -14.86
N ILE A 349 21.71 -12.93 -14.61
CA ILE A 349 21.97 -14.24 -15.24
C ILE A 349 21.70 -15.40 -14.28
N SER A 350 21.71 -15.13 -12.98
CA SER A 350 21.30 -16.08 -11.94
C SER A 350 20.74 -15.29 -10.74
N PRO A 351 20.08 -15.94 -9.76
CA PRO A 351 19.59 -15.26 -8.57
C PRO A 351 20.68 -14.50 -7.79
N TRP A 352 21.96 -14.83 -8.00
CA TRP A 352 23.08 -14.23 -7.29
C TRP A 352 24.07 -13.49 -8.19
N GLU A 353 23.95 -13.58 -9.51
CA GLU A 353 24.95 -13.06 -10.45
C GLU A 353 24.32 -12.11 -11.46
N VAL A 354 24.99 -10.97 -11.64
CA VAL A 354 24.62 -9.94 -12.60
C VAL A 354 25.78 -9.74 -13.55
N SER A 355 25.51 -9.84 -14.84
CA SER A 355 26.44 -9.45 -15.88
C SER A 355 26.27 -7.96 -16.19
N VAL A 356 27.38 -7.25 -16.34
CA VAL A 356 27.41 -5.84 -16.69
C VAL A 356 28.22 -5.67 -17.97
N THR A 357 27.58 -5.12 -18.99
CA THR A 357 28.24 -4.73 -20.24
C THR A 357 28.48 -3.21 -20.20
N LYS A 358 29.77 -2.82 -20.16
CA LYS A 358 30.18 -1.41 -20.23
C LYS A 358 30.02 -0.88 -21.66
N GLU A 359 30.08 0.45 -21.83
CA GLU A 359 29.96 1.09 -23.15
C GLU A 359 31.03 0.63 -24.16
N ASN A 360 32.22 0.27 -23.69
CA ASN A 360 33.31 -0.27 -24.52
C ASN A 360 33.10 -1.73 -24.95
N GLY A 361 31.96 -2.35 -24.61
CA GLY A 361 31.64 -3.75 -24.88
C GLY A 361 32.28 -4.75 -23.92
N GLU A 362 33.10 -4.31 -22.96
CA GLU A 362 33.66 -5.17 -21.92
C GLU A 362 32.53 -5.71 -21.03
N GLN A 363 32.52 -7.03 -20.86
CA GLN A 363 31.54 -7.71 -20.03
C GLN A 363 32.22 -8.23 -18.75
N GLN A 364 31.64 -7.89 -17.61
CA GLN A 364 32.04 -8.41 -16.30
C GLN A 364 30.84 -9.10 -15.63
N THR A 365 31.10 -10.10 -14.80
CA THR A 365 30.06 -10.76 -14.00
C THR A 365 30.37 -10.56 -12.53
N LEU A 366 29.38 -10.14 -11.76
CA LEU A 366 29.49 -9.84 -10.34
C LEU A 366 28.50 -10.70 -9.55
N SER A 367 28.96 -11.23 -8.44
CA SER A 367 28.15 -12.05 -7.53
C SER A 367 27.77 -11.26 -6.27
N ALA A 368 26.50 -11.38 -5.85
CA ALA A 368 25.98 -10.73 -4.65
C ALA A 368 25.08 -11.66 -3.82
N LYS A 369 25.03 -11.40 -2.51
CA LYS A 369 24.07 -12.09 -1.64
C LYS A 369 22.63 -11.74 -2.01
N SER A 370 22.37 -10.47 -2.30
CA SER A 370 21.06 -9.96 -2.68
C SER A 370 21.17 -9.01 -3.87
N VAL A 371 20.10 -8.90 -4.65
CA VAL A 371 19.97 -7.97 -5.79
C VAL A 371 18.71 -7.13 -5.60
N ILE A 372 18.78 -5.81 -5.87
CA ILE A 372 17.63 -4.92 -5.95
C ILE A 372 17.49 -4.41 -7.39
N ILE A 373 16.31 -4.61 -7.97
CA ILE A 373 15.92 -4.11 -9.29
C ILE A 373 15.17 -2.79 -9.07
N ALA A 374 15.77 -1.68 -9.50
CA ALA A 374 15.24 -0.33 -9.40
C ALA A 374 15.28 0.38 -10.78
N THR A 375 14.93 -0.36 -11.83
CA THR A 375 15.07 0.04 -13.24
C THR A 375 14.05 1.10 -13.71
N GLY A 376 13.13 1.51 -12.84
CA GLY A 376 12.20 2.60 -13.10
C GLY A 376 11.13 2.27 -14.15
N ALA A 377 10.69 3.31 -14.84
CA ALA A 377 9.71 3.26 -15.92
C ALA A 377 10.10 4.23 -17.04
N ARG A 378 9.37 4.21 -18.14
CA ARG A 378 9.53 5.10 -19.30
C ARG A 378 8.16 5.64 -19.75
N PRO A 379 8.10 6.73 -20.52
CA PRO A 379 6.85 7.25 -21.06
C PRO A 379 6.17 6.22 -21.97
N ARG A 380 4.83 6.13 -21.88
CA ARG A 380 4.05 5.29 -22.79
C ARG A 380 3.86 5.99 -24.12
N VAL A 381 4.36 5.39 -25.20
CA VAL A 381 4.10 5.82 -26.58
C VAL A 381 3.00 4.94 -27.18
N PRO A 382 1.87 5.50 -27.64
CA PRO A 382 0.77 4.74 -28.21
C PRO A 382 1.06 4.38 -29.69
N ASN A 383 0.38 3.37 -30.20
CA ASN A 383 0.38 3.07 -31.63
C ASN A 383 -0.70 3.90 -32.34
N ILE A 384 -0.42 5.17 -32.61
CA ILE A 384 -1.30 6.08 -33.38
C ILE A 384 -0.74 6.16 -34.81
N PRO A 385 -1.55 5.87 -35.84
CA PRO A 385 -1.14 6.04 -37.24
C PRO A 385 -0.57 7.44 -37.51
N GLY A 386 0.57 7.50 -38.20
CA GLY A 386 1.25 8.74 -38.58
C GLY A 386 2.02 9.45 -37.47
N LEU A 387 2.03 8.93 -36.23
CA LEU A 387 2.78 9.52 -35.12
C LEU A 387 4.30 9.54 -35.38
N ASP A 388 4.81 8.58 -36.15
CA ASP A 388 6.19 8.47 -36.61
C ASP A 388 6.60 9.53 -37.64
N GLN A 389 5.65 10.25 -38.23
CA GLN A 389 5.90 11.33 -39.18
C GLN A 389 6.22 12.68 -38.52
N VAL A 390 6.09 12.76 -37.19
CA VAL A 390 6.31 13.99 -36.42
C VAL A 390 7.30 13.77 -35.30
N ASP A 391 8.03 14.82 -34.94
CA ASP A 391 8.89 14.85 -33.76
C ASP A 391 8.05 15.10 -32.50
N TYR A 392 7.44 14.03 -31.98
CA TYR A 392 6.65 14.07 -30.76
C TYR A 392 7.55 14.14 -29.52
N LEU A 393 7.04 14.77 -28.48
CA LEU A 393 7.68 14.91 -27.19
C LEU A 393 7.12 13.91 -26.20
N THR A 394 7.94 13.54 -25.24
CA THR A 394 7.55 12.78 -24.06
C THR A 394 8.08 13.52 -22.83
N SER A 395 7.80 13.01 -21.62
CA SER A 395 8.46 13.55 -20.42
C SER A 395 9.98 13.43 -20.48
N ASP A 396 10.54 12.55 -21.32
CA ASP A 396 11.99 12.37 -21.40
C ASP A 396 12.64 13.35 -22.40
N THR A 397 11.92 13.72 -23.46
CA THR A 397 12.49 14.48 -24.60
C THR A 397 12.11 15.96 -24.62
N LEU A 398 11.04 16.38 -23.93
CA LEU A 398 10.57 17.77 -23.89
C LEU A 398 11.67 18.76 -23.45
N TRP A 399 12.57 18.35 -22.57
CA TRP A 399 13.59 19.23 -21.99
C TRP A 399 14.68 19.68 -22.97
N GLY A 400 14.70 19.10 -24.18
CA GLY A 400 15.56 19.51 -25.28
C GLY A 400 15.00 20.64 -26.15
N LEU A 401 13.78 21.15 -25.89
CA LEU A 401 13.21 22.24 -26.68
C LEU A 401 14.04 23.53 -26.59
N GLU A 402 14.35 24.11 -27.75
CA GLU A 402 15.09 25.38 -27.86
C GLU A 402 14.18 26.60 -28.05
N ALA A 403 12.98 26.38 -28.60
CA ALA A 403 11.99 27.41 -28.86
C ALA A 403 10.62 27.02 -28.29
N LEU A 404 9.88 28.01 -27.83
CA LEU A 404 8.52 27.82 -27.34
C LEU A 404 7.60 27.47 -28.53
N PRO A 405 6.93 26.31 -28.54
CA PRO A 405 5.96 25.99 -29.57
C PRO A 405 4.79 26.97 -29.51
N LYS A 406 4.33 27.47 -30.66
CA LYS A 406 3.16 28.38 -30.69
C LYS A 406 1.89 27.59 -30.45
N ARG A 407 1.71 26.44 -31.12
CA ARG A 407 0.62 25.50 -30.90
C ARG A 407 1.14 24.22 -30.29
N PHE A 408 0.72 23.95 -29.06
CA PHE A 408 1.20 22.83 -28.26
C PHE A 408 0.05 21.92 -27.86
N ILE A 409 0.04 20.69 -28.38
CA ILE A 409 -0.96 19.70 -27.98
C ILE A 409 -0.38 18.78 -26.92
N VAL A 410 -1.13 18.55 -25.86
CA VAL A 410 -0.83 17.56 -24.83
C VAL A 410 -1.84 16.43 -24.89
N LEU A 411 -1.37 15.24 -25.23
CA LEU A 411 -2.19 14.02 -25.27
C LEU A 411 -2.11 13.31 -23.91
N GLY A 412 -3.17 13.45 -23.11
CA GLY A 412 -3.30 12.87 -21.77
C GLY A 412 -3.48 13.93 -20.67
N GLY A 413 -4.64 13.91 -20.02
CA GLY A 413 -4.99 14.80 -18.91
C GLY A 413 -4.60 14.27 -17.53
N GLY A 414 -3.47 13.56 -17.41
CA GLY A 414 -2.92 13.14 -16.11
C GLY A 414 -2.09 14.26 -15.44
N PRO A 415 -1.48 14.01 -14.25
CA PRO A 415 -0.70 15.03 -13.54
C PRO A 415 0.38 15.71 -14.39
N ILE A 416 1.22 14.92 -15.07
CA ILE A 416 2.28 15.43 -15.97
C ILE A 416 1.69 16.31 -17.07
N GLY A 417 0.60 15.85 -17.70
CA GLY A 417 -0.06 16.58 -18.77
C GLY A 417 -0.62 17.91 -18.28
N CYS A 418 -1.28 17.93 -17.12
CA CYS A 418 -1.84 19.15 -16.53
C CYS A 418 -0.75 20.15 -16.14
N GLU A 419 0.28 19.70 -15.41
CA GLU A 419 1.41 20.53 -14.98
C GLU A 419 2.10 21.22 -16.18
N LEU A 420 2.40 20.46 -17.23
CA LEU A 420 3.10 20.99 -18.40
C LEU A 420 2.19 21.85 -19.29
N SER A 421 0.90 21.52 -19.38
CA SER A 421 -0.05 22.35 -20.15
C SER A 421 -0.17 23.74 -19.57
N GLN A 422 -0.35 23.83 -18.25
CA GLN A 422 -0.44 25.12 -17.57
C GLN A 422 0.87 25.90 -17.66
N ALA A 423 2.01 25.22 -17.49
CA ALA A 423 3.31 25.88 -17.61
C ALA A 423 3.55 26.46 -19.01
N PHE A 424 3.29 25.70 -20.08
CA PHE A 424 3.50 26.18 -21.44
C PHE A 424 2.49 27.26 -21.85
N SER A 425 1.23 27.16 -21.42
CA SER A 425 0.23 28.22 -21.62
C SER A 425 0.68 29.53 -20.98
N ARG A 426 1.09 29.49 -19.71
CA ARG A 426 1.58 30.67 -18.99
C ARG A 426 2.89 31.23 -19.57
N LEU A 427 3.70 30.43 -20.27
CA LEU A 427 4.87 30.92 -21.00
C LEU A 427 4.52 31.53 -22.37
N GLY A 428 3.30 31.32 -22.89
CA GLY A 428 2.78 31.95 -24.10
C GLY A 428 2.40 30.99 -25.24
N SER A 429 2.38 29.68 -25.01
CA SER A 429 1.87 28.73 -26.02
C SER A 429 0.34 28.70 -26.06
N ASP A 430 -0.24 28.51 -27.24
CA ASP A 430 -1.63 28.08 -27.41
C ASP A 430 -1.70 26.57 -27.15
N VAL A 431 -2.32 26.19 -26.02
CA VAL A 431 -2.29 24.82 -25.50
C VAL A 431 -3.64 24.15 -25.64
N SER A 432 -3.66 22.95 -26.22
CA SER A 432 -4.82 22.06 -26.24
C SER A 432 -4.51 20.74 -25.54
N ILE A 433 -5.40 20.32 -24.62
CA ILE A 433 -5.31 19.02 -23.95
C ILE A 433 -6.34 18.08 -24.56
N VAL A 434 -5.88 16.91 -25.02
CA VAL A 434 -6.77 15.83 -25.49
C VAL A 434 -6.78 14.71 -24.46
N GLN A 435 -7.95 14.42 -23.90
CA GLN A 435 -8.12 13.46 -22.82
C GLN A 435 -9.32 12.56 -23.08
N ARG A 436 -9.10 11.24 -22.94
CA ARG A 436 -10.15 10.23 -23.16
C ARG A 436 -11.18 10.18 -22.04
N ALA A 437 -10.77 10.47 -20.81
CA ALA A 437 -11.67 10.54 -19.67
C ALA A 437 -12.57 11.78 -19.74
N PRO A 438 -13.73 11.78 -19.06
CA PRO A 438 -14.60 12.95 -18.99
C PRO A 438 -13.98 14.12 -18.21
N HIS A 439 -12.96 13.87 -17.39
CA HIS A 439 -12.28 14.88 -16.60
C HIS A 439 -10.75 14.79 -16.71
N LEU A 440 -10.10 15.92 -16.43
CA LEU A 440 -8.68 15.97 -16.07
C LEU A 440 -8.45 15.24 -14.74
N MET A 441 -7.23 14.76 -14.52
CA MET A 441 -6.82 14.03 -13.32
C MET A 441 -7.86 12.99 -12.86
N PRO A 442 -8.18 11.98 -13.68
CA PRO A 442 -9.35 11.09 -13.50
C PRO A 442 -9.31 10.22 -12.23
N ARG A 443 -8.23 10.31 -11.43
CA ARG A 443 -8.10 9.63 -10.13
C ARG A 443 -8.47 10.52 -8.94
N GLU A 444 -8.64 11.82 -9.16
CA GLU A 444 -9.07 12.77 -8.14
C GLU A 444 -10.59 12.79 -8.03
N ASP A 445 -11.13 13.36 -6.94
CA ASP A 445 -12.56 13.56 -6.81
C ASP A 445 -13.04 14.71 -7.73
N GLU A 446 -14.30 14.63 -8.17
CA GLU A 446 -14.90 15.57 -9.14
C GLU A 446 -14.81 17.04 -8.71
N ASP A 447 -14.93 17.32 -7.41
CA ASP A 447 -14.80 18.68 -6.88
C ASP A 447 -13.40 19.29 -7.06
N ALA A 448 -12.34 18.47 -7.05
CA ALA A 448 -10.99 18.92 -7.37
C ALA A 448 -10.77 19.07 -8.88
N GLN A 449 -11.37 18.16 -9.68
CA GLN A 449 -11.27 18.17 -11.14
C GLN A 449 -11.89 19.44 -11.73
N VAL A 450 -13.10 19.77 -11.30
CA VAL A 450 -13.84 20.94 -11.79
C VAL A 450 -13.09 22.25 -11.52
N LEU A 451 -12.45 22.39 -10.35
CA LEU A 451 -11.68 23.60 -10.03
C LEU A 451 -10.48 23.78 -10.95
N VAL A 452 -9.73 22.70 -11.24
CA VAL A 452 -8.58 22.78 -12.15
C VAL A 452 -9.03 22.98 -13.60
N GLU A 453 -10.11 22.34 -14.03
CA GLU A 453 -10.70 22.54 -15.37
C GLU A 453 -11.16 23.98 -15.58
N GLN A 454 -11.81 24.58 -14.58
CA GLN A 454 -12.22 25.97 -14.62
C GLN A 454 -11.02 26.90 -14.74
N GLN A 455 -9.99 26.69 -13.92
CA GLN A 455 -8.77 27.49 -13.98
C GLN A 455 -8.05 27.35 -15.33
N PHE A 456 -8.05 26.16 -15.93
CA PHE A 456 -7.47 25.95 -17.25
C PHE A 456 -8.26 26.67 -18.34
N ALA A 457 -9.59 26.67 -18.26
CA ALA A 457 -10.44 27.45 -19.16
C ALA A 457 -10.21 28.96 -19.01
N ASP A 458 -10.08 29.47 -17.79
CA ASP A 458 -9.80 30.88 -17.50
C ASP A 458 -8.40 31.32 -17.99
N GLU A 459 -7.46 30.38 -18.06
CA GLU A 459 -6.14 30.56 -18.67
C GLU A 459 -6.11 30.31 -20.19
N GLY A 460 -7.25 30.05 -20.82
CA GLY A 460 -7.37 29.86 -22.26
C GLY A 460 -6.85 28.52 -22.79
N ILE A 461 -6.66 27.53 -21.92
CA ILE A 461 -6.25 26.17 -22.33
C ILE A 461 -7.48 25.45 -22.91
N ALA A 462 -7.38 24.99 -24.15
CA ALA A 462 -8.47 24.27 -24.81
C ALA A 462 -8.58 22.83 -24.29
N LEU A 463 -9.73 22.47 -23.72
CA LEU A 463 -9.97 21.14 -23.14
C LEU A 463 -10.82 20.27 -24.08
N HIS A 464 -10.19 19.25 -24.69
CA HIS A 464 -10.87 18.20 -25.46
C HIS A 464 -11.03 16.95 -24.58
N LEU A 465 -12.02 17.01 -23.67
CA LEU A 465 -12.39 15.90 -22.77
C LEU A 465 -13.28 14.89 -23.49
N SER A 466 -13.38 13.66 -22.97
CA SER A 466 -14.09 12.53 -23.62
C SER A 466 -13.70 12.35 -25.10
N SER A 467 -12.45 12.61 -25.43
CA SER A 467 -11.96 12.70 -26.81
C SER A 467 -10.82 11.71 -27.06
N THR A 468 -10.79 11.13 -28.26
CA THR A 468 -9.82 10.08 -28.62
C THR A 468 -8.98 10.51 -29.81
N ALA A 469 -7.65 10.60 -29.64
CA ALA A 469 -6.71 10.76 -30.74
C ALA A 469 -6.75 9.52 -31.66
N LYS A 470 -6.96 9.73 -32.96
CA LYS A 470 -7.08 8.67 -33.96
C LYS A 470 -5.86 8.53 -34.85
N GLU A 471 -5.35 9.66 -35.34
CA GLU A 471 -4.33 9.69 -36.39
C GLU A 471 -3.61 11.03 -36.37
N VAL A 472 -2.34 11.03 -36.75
CA VAL A 472 -1.56 12.23 -37.05
C VAL A 472 -1.38 12.32 -38.56
N VAL A 473 -1.68 13.49 -39.13
CA VAL A 473 -1.50 13.75 -40.56
C VAL A 473 -0.65 14.99 -40.78
N VAL A 474 0.22 14.96 -41.79
CA VAL A 474 1.01 16.11 -42.21
C VAL A 474 0.53 16.55 -43.59
N ARG A 475 0.07 17.80 -43.69
CA ARG A 475 -0.43 18.39 -44.94
C ARG A 475 0.27 19.72 -45.17
N GLU A 476 0.89 19.90 -46.33
CA GLU A 476 1.58 21.15 -46.70
C GLU A 476 2.63 21.61 -45.66
N GLY A 477 3.28 20.66 -44.99
CA GLY A 477 4.27 20.92 -43.92
C GLY A 477 3.67 21.23 -42.54
N GLN A 478 2.35 21.29 -42.42
CA GLN A 478 1.64 21.45 -41.15
C GLN A 478 1.17 20.10 -40.59
N ALA A 479 1.48 19.82 -39.32
CA ALA A 479 0.97 18.64 -38.61
C ALA A 479 -0.42 18.90 -37.98
N TYR A 480 -1.28 17.89 -38.03
CA TYR A 480 -2.61 17.87 -37.44
C TYR A 480 -2.84 16.59 -36.66
N LEU A 481 -3.51 16.69 -35.52
CA LEU A 481 -4.02 15.57 -34.75
C LEU A 481 -5.52 15.43 -35.03
N LEU A 482 -5.93 14.28 -35.57
CA LEU A 482 -7.33 13.94 -35.78
C LEU A 482 -7.90 13.37 -34.48
N VAL A 483 -8.89 14.04 -33.92
CA VAL A 483 -9.51 13.72 -32.63
C VAL A 483 -10.98 13.37 -32.86
N GLU A 484 -11.39 12.19 -32.39
CA GLU A 484 -12.81 11.84 -32.31
C GLU A 484 -13.41 12.44 -31.04
N GLN A 485 -14.40 13.31 -31.19
CA GLN A 485 -15.12 13.98 -30.11
C GLN A 485 -16.62 13.99 -30.43
N ALA A 486 -17.44 13.45 -29.53
CA ALA A 486 -18.90 13.35 -29.71
C ALA A 486 -19.33 12.74 -31.06
N GLY A 487 -18.60 11.72 -31.55
CA GLY A 487 -18.87 11.04 -32.82
C GLY A 487 -18.49 11.85 -34.08
N LYS A 488 -17.80 12.99 -33.92
CA LYS A 488 -17.26 13.79 -35.03
C LYS A 488 -15.74 13.81 -34.97
N THR A 489 -15.10 13.91 -36.14
CA THR A 489 -13.65 14.15 -36.23
C THR A 489 -13.38 15.64 -36.21
N VAL A 490 -12.55 16.06 -35.27
CA VAL A 490 -12.01 17.42 -35.13
C VAL A 490 -10.53 17.37 -35.49
N GLU A 491 -10.05 18.30 -36.32
CA GLU A 491 -8.64 18.42 -36.66
C GLU A 491 -7.98 19.52 -35.83
N LEU A 492 -6.91 19.19 -35.11
CA LEU A 492 -6.15 20.14 -34.29
C LEU A 492 -4.76 20.34 -34.87
N ALA A 493 -4.46 21.53 -35.38
CA ALA A 493 -3.14 21.86 -35.90
C ALA A 493 -2.13 22.08 -34.77
N PHE A 494 -0.90 21.58 -34.90
CA PHE A 494 0.13 21.72 -33.87
C PHE A 494 1.53 21.90 -34.41
N ASP A 495 2.41 22.50 -33.59
CA ASP A 495 3.85 22.58 -33.86
C ASP A 495 4.61 21.50 -33.10
N LYS A 496 4.19 21.21 -31.86
CA LYS A 496 4.70 20.11 -31.04
C LYS A 496 3.55 19.37 -30.34
N LEU A 497 3.71 18.06 -30.23
CA LEU A 497 2.78 17.13 -29.57
C LEU A 497 3.48 16.46 -28.40
N LEU A 498 3.00 16.63 -27.18
CA LEU A 498 3.48 15.94 -25.98
C LEU A 498 2.60 14.73 -25.67
N LEU A 499 3.22 13.57 -25.51
CA LEU A 499 2.57 12.34 -25.05
C LEU A 499 2.68 12.22 -23.53
N ALA A 500 1.56 12.42 -22.83
CA ALA A 500 1.43 12.35 -21.37
C ALA A 500 0.47 11.22 -20.94
N LEU A 501 0.59 10.04 -21.57
CA LEU A 501 -0.35 8.92 -21.46
C LEU A 501 -0.05 7.94 -20.30
N GLY A 502 0.74 8.37 -19.32
CA GLY A 502 1.26 7.54 -18.24
C GLY A 502 2.59 6.87 -18.59
N ARG A 503 3.04 5.99 -17.70
CA ARG A 503 4.39 5.40 -17.74
C ARG A 503 4.32 3.88 -17.72
N GLU A 504 5.29 3.24 -18.37
CA GLU A 504 5.43 1.80 -18.50
C GLU A 504 6.70 1.32 -17.77
N ALA A 505 6.60 0.28 -16.94
CA ALA A 505 7.74 -0.24 -16.19
C ALA A 505 8.87 -0.76 -17.11
N ASN A 506 10.12 -0.57 -16.69
CA ASN A 506 11.29 -1.07 -17.41
C ASN A 506 11.61 -2.50 -16.96
N THR A 507 10.93 -3.48 -17.55
CA THR A 507 11.07 -4.91 -17.20
C THR A 507 11.86 -5.73 -18.21
N GLY A 508 11.96 -5.27 -19.45
CA GLY A 508 12.66 -5.98 -20.53
C GLY A 508 14.16 -5.72 -20.56
N GLY A 509 14.93 -6.67 -21.08
CA GLY A 509 16.38 -6.50 -21.32
C GLY A 509 17.29 -6.74 -20.11
N PHE A 510 16.73 -7.17 -18.97
CA PHE A 510 17.49 -7.43 -17.74
C PHE A 510 17.63 -8.94 -17.42
N GLY A 511 17.23 -9.83 -18.34
CA GLY A 511 17.32 -11.29 -18.16
C GLY A 511 16.25 -11.89 -17.24
N LEU A 512 15.23 -11.11 -16.85
CA LEU A 512 14.20 -11.51 -15.88
C LEU A 512 13.35 -12.69 -16.36
N GLU A 513 13.13 -12.78 -17.68
CA GLU A 513 12.37 -13.83 -18.34
C GLU A 513 13.05 -15.20 -18.14
N ASN A 514 14.38 -15.24 -18.24
CA ASN A 514 15.18 -16.46 -18.05
C ASN A 514 15.14 -16.94 -16.60
N LEU A 515 14.92 -16.03 -15.66
CA LEU A 515 14.76 -16.32 -14.23
C LEU A 515 13.31 -16.70 -13.88
N GLY A 516 12.37 -16.57 -14.81
CA GLY A 516 10.95 -16.75 -14.56
C GLY A 516 10.41 -15.75 -13.53
N ILE A 517 10.95 -14.53 -13.51
CA ILE A 517 10.40 -13.41 -12.74
C ILE A 517 9.28 -12.79 -13.58
N GLU A 518 8.05 -12.98 -13.14
CA GLU A 518 6.86 -12.62 -13.91
C GLU A 518 6.49 -11.15 -13.76
N THR A 519 5.86 -10.62 -14.80
CA THR A 519 5.17 -9.33 -14.77
C THR A 519 3.69 -9.51 -14.42
N ARG A 520 3.13 -8.56 -13.69
CA ARG A 520 1.70 -8.45 -13.44
C ARG A 520 0.99 -7.97 -14.72
N GLY A 521 -0.34 -8.10 -14.77
CA GLY A 521 -1.14 -7.69 -15.95
C GLY A 521 -1.03 -6.22 -16.36
N ASN A 522 -0.47 -5.35 -15.50
CA ASN A 522 -0.18 -3.95 -15.81
C ASN A 522 1.26 -3.69 -16.33
N GLY A 523 2.06 -4.74 -16.50
CA GLY A 523 3.46 -4.68 -16.94
C GLY A 523 4.50 -4.46 -15.83
N THR A 524 4.10 -4.30 -14.56
CA THR A 524 5.04 -4.17 -13.42
C THR A 524 5.57 -5.53 -12.96
N LEU A 525 6.73 -5.60 -12.31
CA LEU A 525 7.27 -6.85 -11.76
C LEU A 525 6.47 -7.33 -10.55
N ASP A 526 6.19 -8.64 -10.46
CA ASP A 526 5.56 -9.21 -9.28
C ASP A 526 6.51 -9.26 -8.07
N CYS A 527 5.98 -8.88 -6.91
CA CYS A 527 6.64 -9.00 -5.64
C CYS A 527 5.65 -9.16 -4.49
N ASN A 528 6.11 -9.77 -3.41
CA ASN A 528 5.35 -9.85 -2.16
C ASN A 528 5.43 -8.55 -1.33
N GLY A 529 4.73 -8.50 -0.20
CA GLY A 529 4.73 -7.32 0.68
C GLY A 529 6.08 -6.96 1.34
N PHE A 530 7.12 -7.79 1.18
CA PHE A 530 8.49 -7.53 1.60
C PHE A 530 9.39 -7.03 0.46
N MET A 531 8.79 -6.74 -0.70
CA MET A 531 9.47 -6.33 -1.93
C MET A 531 10.33 -7.43 -2.57
N GLN A 532 10.07 -8.71 -2.24
CA GLN A 532 10.78 -9.85 -2.83
C GLN A 532 10.05 -10.35 -4.07
N THR A 533 10.82 -10.68 -5.11
CA THR A 533 10.36 -11.48 -6.25
C THR A 533 10.12 -12.95 -5.81
N ARG A 534 9.95 -13.87 -6.78
CA ARG A 534 9.97 -15.32 -6.48
C ARG A 534 11.23 -15.76 -5.76
N PHE A 535 12.38 -15.12 -6.03
CA PHE A 535 13.64 -15.40 -5.34
C PHE A 535 13.75 -14.57 -4.07
N PRO A 536 13.87 -15.18 -2.88
CA PRO A 536 13.97 -14.46 -1.61
C PRO A 536 15.12 -13.45 -1.49
N ASN A 537 16.12 -13.54 -2.36
CA ASN A 537 17.28 -12.65 -2.40
C ASN A 537 17.24 -11.62 -3.54
N VAL A 538 16.23 -11.65 -4.41
CA VAL A 538 16.03 -10.66 -5.48
C VAL A 538 14.80 -9.81 -5.12
N TYR A 539 15.03 -8.51 -4.99
CA TYR A 539 14.07 -7.52 -4.54
C TYR A 539 13.78 -6.51 -5.66
N VAL A 540 12.67 -5.80 -5.55
CA VAL A 540 12.25 -4.76 -6.52
C VAL A 540 11.81 -3.51 -5.77
N CYS A 541 12.05 -2.31 -6.30
CA CYS A 541 11.50 -1.08 -5.74
C CYS A 541 11.30 0.01 -6.81
N GLY A 542 10.40 0.95 -6.52
CA GLY A 542 10.07 2.07 -7.40
C GLY A 542 9.11 1.70 -8.52
N ASP A 543 9.13 2.51 -9.58
CA ASP A 543 8.17 2.46 -10.69
C ASP A 543 8.09 1.09 -11.37
N VAL A 544 9.16 0.28 -11.32
CA VAL A 544 9.21 -1.06 -11.93
C VAL A 544 8.23 -2.04 -11.28
N THR A 545 7.90 -1.87 -10.00
CA THR A 545 6.94 -2.72 -9.26
C THR A 545 5.64 -2.01 -8.93
N GLY A 546 5.63 -0.67 -8.86
CA GLY A 546 4.45 0.09 -8.47
C GLY A 546 4.03 -0.19 -7.01
N PRO A 547 2.76 0.00 -6.61
CA PRO A 547 1.63 0.42 -7.45
C PRO A 547 1.62 1.93 -7.75
N PHE A 548 2.48 2.71 -7.09
CA PHE A 548 2.62 4.15 -7.29
C PHE A 548 3.94 4.48 -7.98
N GLN A 549 3.89 5.38 -8.96
CA GLN A 549 5.05 5.85 -9.71
C GLN A 549 5.43 7.25 -9.21
N PHE A 550 5.86 7.32 -7.95
CA PHE A 550 6.28 8.57 -7.29
C PHE A 550 7.67 8.39 -6.67
N THR A 551 8.49 9.43 -6.77
CA THR A 551 9.85 9.45 -6.23
C THR A 551 9.92 9.08 -4.74
N HIS A 552 9.09 9.68 -3.90
CA HIS A 552 9.06 9.39 -2.46
C HIS A 552 8.54 7.99 -2.15
N VAL A 553 7.68 7.42 -3.01
CA VAL A 553 7.26 6.01 -2.87
C VAL A 553 8.40 5.07 -3.27
N ALA A 554 9.16 5.38 -4.31
CA ALA A 554 10.35 4.62 -4.68
C ALA A 554 11.37 4.61 -3.54
N ALA A 555 11.63 5.76 -2.93
CA ALA A 555 12.49 5.88 -1.73
C ALA A 555 11.92 5.10 -0.53
N HIS A 556 10.60 5.19 -0.30
CA HIS A 556 9.94 4.44 0.77
C HIS A 556 10.12 2.94 0.58
N GLN A 557 9.85 2.41 -0.63
CA GLN A 557 10.03 1.00 -0.95
C GLN A 557 11.49 0.55 -0.88
N ALA A 558 12.41 1.39 -1.35
CA ALA A 558 13.85 1.15 -1.30
C ALA A 558 14.34 0.90 0.14
N TRP A 559 13.80 1.63 1.12
CA TRP A 559 14.12 1.37 2.52
C TRP A 559 13.76 -0.06 2.93
N PHE A 560 12.55 -0.53 2.63
CA PHE A 560 12.14 -1.89 2.96
C PHE A 560 12.94 -2.93 2.16
N ALA A 561 13.14 -2.69 0.86
CA ALA A 561 13.90 -3.60 -0.01
C ALA A 561 15.33 -3.75 0.49
N ALA A 562 16.05 -2.67 0.77
CA ALA A 562 17.42 -2.69 1.28
C ALA A 562 17.53 -3.32 2.66
N VAL A 563 16.66 -2.94 3.61
CA VAL A 563 16.68 -3.52 4.96
C VAL A 563 16.37 -5.02 4.90
N ASN A 564 15.37 -5.46 4.12
CA ASN A 564 15.06 -6.88 3.98
C ASN A 564 16.20 -7.62 3.25
N ALA A 565 16.79 -7.03 2.20
CA ALA A 565 17.90 -7.62 1.47
C ALA A 565 19.14 -7.87 2.34
N LEU A 566 19.40 -7.01 3.31
CA LEU A 566 20.58 -7.07 4.19
C LEU A 566 20.30 -7.85 5.48
N PHE A 567 19.08 -7.80 6.02
CA PHE A 567 18.77 -8.27 7.38
C PHE A 567 17.63 -9.30 7.49
N SER A 568 17.10 -9.81 6.37
CA SER A 568 15.99 -10.79 6.37
C SER A 568 16.24 -12.06 7.20
N GLY A 569 17.49 -12.41 7.50
CA GLY A 569 17.84 -13.51 8.40
C GLY A 569 17.39 -13.30 9.86
N PHE A 570 17.19 -12.04 10.28
CA PHE A 570 16.75 -11.66 11.63
C PHE A 570 15.29 -11.22 11.65
N LYS A 571 14.93 -10.25 10.80
CA LYS A 571 13.60 -9.65 10.76
C LYS A 571 13.28 -9.13 9.37
N ARG A 572 12.01 -9.23 8.98
CA ARG A 572 11.48 -8.68 7.73
C ARG A 572 10.40 -7.65 8.01
N PHE A 573 10.32 -6.63 7.18
CA PHE A 573 9.39 -5.52 7.30
C PHE A 573 8.51 -5.42 6.05
N LYS A 574 7.19 -5.41 6.25
CA LYS A 574 6.23 -5.21 5.16
C LYS A 574 6.09 -3.72 4.87
N VAL A 575 5.99 -3.36 3.59
CA VAL A 575 5.73 -1.98 3.17
C VAL A 575 4.33 -1.55 3.60
N ASP A 576 4.20 -0.30 4.05
CA ASP A 576 2.95 0.28 4.53
C ASP A 576 2.46 1.39 3.59
N TYR A 577 1.49 1.08 2.74
CA TYR A 577 0.93 2.02 1.76
C TYR A 577 -0.30 2.79 2.25
N ARG A 578 -0.66 2.71 3.54
CA ARG A 578 -1.90 3.33 4.04
C ARG A 578 -1.89 4.86 4.01
N VAL A 579 -0.70 5.46 4.06
CA VAL A 579 -0.51 6.92 4.18
C VAL A 579 0.51 7.38 3.14
N ILE A 580 0.15 7.25 1.87
CA ILE A 580 0.95 7.76 0.75
C ILE A 580 0.38 9.11 0.33
N PRO A 581 1.13 10.22 0.47
CA PRO A 581 0.74 11.49 -0.12
C PRO A 581 1.03 11.49 -1.62
N TRP A 582 0.28 12.25 -2.39
CA TRP A 582 0.68 12.68 -3.72
C TRP A 582 0.06 14.03 -4.08
N VAL A 583 0.70 14.71 -5.03
CA VAL A 583 0.38 16.09 -5.40
C VAL A 583 0.47 16.22 -6.90
N THR A 584 -0.46 16.97 -7.49
CA THR A 584 -0.34 17.55 -8.82
C THR A 584 -0.07 19.04 -8.68
N PHE A 585 1.06 19.50 -9.23
CA PHE A 585 1.57 20.86 -9.07
C PHE A 585 0.99 21.84 -10.11
N THR A 586 -0.31 21.71 -10.39
CA THR A 586 -1.09 22.79 -11.03
C THR A 586 -1.24 23.95 -10.06
N ASP A 587 -1.82 25.04 -10.53
CA ASP A 587 -2.20 26.19 -9.73
C ASP A 587 -3.69 26.46 -9.99
N PRO A 588 -4.60 26.12 -9.06
CA PRO A 588 -4.33 25.62 -7.71
C PRO A 588 -3.71 24.22 -7.67
N GLU A 589 -2.89 23.96 -6.64
CA GLU A 589 -2.31 22.63 -6.40
C GLU A 589 -3.40 21.68 -5.92
N VAL A 590 -3.29 20.40 -6.29
CA VAL A 590 -4.16 19.32 -5.79
C VAL A 590 -3.33 18.32 -5.02
N ALA A 591 -3.51 18.25 -3.71
CA ALA A 591 -2.77 17.37 -2.81
C ALA A 591 -3.72 16.42 -2.09
N ARG A 592 -3.43 15.11 -2.06
CA ARG A 592 -4.22 14.16 -1.28
C ARG A 592 -3.40 13.06 -0.62
N VAL A 593 -3.98 12.50 0.45
CA VAL A 593 -3.45 11.37 1.21
C VAL A 593 -4.60 10.47 1.68
N GLY A 594 -4.40 9.16 1.64
CA GLY A 594 -5.41 8.19 2.07
C GLY A 594 -6.50 7.99 1.01
N LEU A 595 -7.72 7.69 1.47
CA LEU A 595 -8.86 7.44 0.59
C LEU A 595 -9.43 8.75 0.04
N SER A 596 -9.72 8.79 -1.25
CA SER A 596 -10.66 9.78 -1.81
C SER A 596 -12.11 9.38 -1.53
N GLU A 597 -13.04 10.30 -1.75
CA GLU A 597 -14.47 10.01 -1.58
C GLU A 597 -14.93 8.93 -2.56
N SER A 598 -14.48 9.03 -3.81
CA SER A 598 -14.75 8.07 -4.87
C SER A 598 -14.21 6.68 -4.55
N GLU A 599 -12.99 6.61 -3.99
CA GLU A 599 -12.38 5.35 -3.53
C GLU A 599 -13.14 4.76 -2.34
N ALA A 600 -13.56 5.58 -1.37
CA ALA A 600 -14.33 5.12 -0.22
C ALA A 600 -15.70 4.56 -0.64
N LYS A 601 -16.39 5.21 -1.59
CA LYS A 601 -17.63 4.71 -2.21
C LYS A 601 -17.40 3.38 -2.91
N ALA A 602 -16.39 3.29 -3.77
CA ALA A 602 -16.08 2.07 -4.53
C ALA A 602 -15.72 0.89 -3.62
N GLN A 603 -15.08 1.15 -2.47
CA GLN A 603 -14.71 0.14 -1.49
C GLN A 603 -15.82 -0.17 -0.47
N GLY A 604 -16.97 0.52 -0.52
CA GLY A 604 -18.07 0.35 0.44
C GLY A 604 -17.68 0.72 1.89
N VAL A 605 -16.72 1.63 2.05
CA VAL A 605 -16.28 2.12 3.36
C VAL A 605 -17.29 3.15 3.85
N ALA A 606 -17.81 2.99 5.07
CA ALA A 606 -18.67 4.01 5.67
C ALA A 606 -17.84 5.21 6.15
N TYR A 607 -18.18 6.41 5.69
CA TYR A 607 -17.43 7.62 5.97
C TYR A 607 -18.35 8.84 6.16
N GLU A 608 -17.78 9.90 6.72
CA GLU A 608 -18.37 11.24 6.75
C GLU A 608 -17.40 12.26 6.14
N VAL A 609 -17.93 13.27 5.47
CA VAL A 609 -17.14 14.32 4.81
C VAL A 609 -17.23 15.60 5.61
N THR A 610 -16.10 16.26 5.80
CA THR A 610 -16.03 17.63 6.28
C THR A 610 -15.25 18.45 5.27
N ARG A 611 -15.76 19.64 4.93
CA ARG A 611 -15.13 20.56 4.00
C ARG A 611 -15.02 21.94 4.65
N TYR A 612 -13.88 22.58 4.45
CA TYR A 612 -13.64 23.98 4.75
C TYR A 612 -13.21 24.69 3.46
N GLY A 613 -13.85 25.80 3.13
CA GLY A 613 -13.50 26.62 1.98
C GLY A 613 -12.31 27.53 2.28
N ILE A 614 -11.35 27.61 1.37
CA ILE A 614 -10.17 28.49 1.53
C ILE A 614 -10.55 29.96 1.33
N ASP A 615 -11.71 30.23 0.74
CA ASP A 615 -12.34 31.54 0.56
C ASP A 615 -12.64 32.25 1.89
N ASP A 616 -12.82 31.51 2.97
CA ASP A 616 -13.02 32.07 4.32
C ASP A 616 -11.70 32.29 5.09
N LEU A 617 -10.55 31.97 4.51
CA LEU A 617 -9.25 32.04 5.20
C LEU A 617 -8.59 33.42 5.03
N ASP A 618 -8.46 34.17 6.13
CA ASP A 618 -7.84 35.49 6.16
C ASP A 618 -6.49 35.59 5.43
N ARG A 619 -5.61 34.58 5.57
CA ARG A 619 -4.32 34.58 4.87
C ARG A 619 -4.49 34.43 3.35
N ALA A 620 -5.42 33.59 2.91
CA ALA A 620 -5.66 33.37 1.48
C ALA A 620 -6.27 34.61 0.84
N ILE A 621 -7.21 35.26 1.55
CA ILE A 621 -7.81 36.55 1.14
C ILE A 621 -6.72 37.63 1.04
N ALA A 622 -5.84 37.72 2.04
CA ALA A 622 -4.74 38.69 2.04
C ALA A 622 -3.76 38.50 0.87
N ASP A 623 -3.56 37.25 0.43
CA ASP A 623 -2.68 36.90 -0.69
C ASP A 623 -3.39 36.93 -2.06
N GLY A 624 -4.72 37.10 -2.10
CA GLY A 624 -5.51 37.03 -3.33
C GLY A 624 -5.63 35.61 -3.91
N ASP A 625 -5.44 34.58 -3.08
CA ASP A 625 -5.49 33.16 -3.45
C ASP A 625 -6.55 32.39 -2.65
N ASP A 626 -7.68 33.05 -2.41
CA ASP A 626 -8.83 32.62 -1.62
C ASP A 626 -9.77 31.66 -2.37
N HIS A 627 -9.20 30.72 -3.13
CA HIS A 627 -9.95 29.72 -3.87
C HIS A 627 -9.48 28.31 -3.52
N GLY A 628 -10.44 27.38 -3.48
CA GLY A 628 -10.18 25.98 -3.16
C GLY A 628 -10.76 25.55 -1.81
N PHE A 629 -10.29 24.42 -1.29
CA PHE A 629 -10.85 23.81 -0.09
C PHE A 629 -9.89 22.81 0.59
N VAL A 630 -10.14 22.56 1.87
CA VAL A 630 -9.67 21.38 2.59
C VAL A 630 -10.85 20.43 2.79
N LYS A 631 -10.77 19.22 2.23
CA LYS A 631 -11.78 18.16 2.38
C LYS A 631 -11.19 17.00 3.14
N VAL A 632 -11.80 16.65 4.27
CA VAL A 632 -11.37 15.56 5.13
C VAL A 632 -12.48 14.52 5.23
N ILE A 633 -12.09 13.26 5.05
CA ILE A 633 -12.97 12.12 5.19
C ILE A 633 -12.62 11.38 6.48
N THR A 634 -13.62 11.12 7.32
CA THR A 634 -13.43 10.45 8.62
C THR A 634 -14.35 9.23 8.76
N VAL A 635 -14.03 8.35 9.71
CA VAL A 635 -14.91 7.23 10.07
C VAL A 635 -16.19 7.79 10.66
N ALA A 636 -17.35 7.41 10.12
CA ALA A 636 -18.66 7.91 10.59
C ALA A 636 -18.79 7.91 12.13
N GLY A 637 -19.03 9.10 12.70
CA GLY A 637 -19.19 9.33 14.13
C GLY A 637 -17.90 9.23 14.96
N LYS A 638 -16.72 9.26 14.34
CA LYS A 638 -15.41 9.23 15.01
C LYS A 638 -14.46 10.22 14.34
N ASP A 639 -13.55 10.79 15.13
CA ASP A 639 -12.56 11.75 14.63
C ASP A 639 -11.40 11.12 13.85
N LYS A 640 -11.47 9.82 13.51
CA LYS A 640 -10.40 9.11 12.82
C LYS A 640 -10.43 9.43 11.33
N ILE A 641 -9.35 10.01 10.84
CA ILE A 641 -9.13 10.38 9.44
C ILE A 641 -8.92 9.13 8.58
N LEU A 642 -9.62 9.09 7.44
CA LEU A 642 -9.52 8.06 6.40
C LEU A 642 -8.80 8.57 5.16
N GLY A 643 -8.96 9.86 4.84
CA GLY A 643 -8.24 10.52 3.77
C GLY A 643 -8.53 12.01 3.72
N VAL A 644 -7.73 12.73 2.96
CA VAL A 644 -7.77 14.19 2.84
C VAL A 644 -7.45 14.58 1.40
N THR A 645 -8.20 15.54 0.87
CA THR A 645 -7.92 16.24 -0.38
C THR A 645 -7.87 17.74 -0.09
N ILE A 646 -6.79 18.40 -0.48
CA ILE A 646 -6.60 19.85 -0.40
C ILE A 646 -6.41 20.36 -1.82
N VAL A 647 -7.21 21.37 -2.18
CA VAL A 647 -7.10 22.09 -3.45
C VAL A 647 -6.90 23.55 -3.13
N GLY A 648 -5.86 24.18 -3.66
CA GLY A 648 -5.54 25.57 -3.37
C GLY A 648 -4.04 25.83 -3.33
N LYS A 649 -3.64 27.05 -2.96
CA LYS A 649 -2.23 27.43 -2.85
C LYS A 649 -1.56 26.72 -1.66
N HIS A 650 -0.32 26.26 -1.86
CA HIS A 650 0.48 25.54 -0.88
C HIS A 650 -0.11 24.20 -0.40
N SER A 651 -1.06 23.61 -1.13
CA SER A 651 -1.67 22.32 -0.79
C SER A 651 -0.63 21.21 -0.59
N ALA A 652 0.47 21.22 -1.35
CA ALA A 652 1.58 20.28 -1.21
C ALA A 652 2.19 20.28 0.21
N GLU A 653 2.35 21.47 0.79
CA GLU A 653 2.96 21.68 2.12
C GLU A 653 1.93 21.43 3.23
N LEU A 654 0.69 21.87 3.04
CA LEU A 654 -0.39 21.69 4.01
C LEU A 654 -0.74 20.22 4.27
N LEU A 655 -0.56 19.36 3.26
CA LEU A 655 -0.85 17.93 3.36
C LEU A 655 0.01 17.21 4.40
N ALA A 656 1.23 17.71 4.68
CA ALA A 656 2.19 17.04 5.56
C ALA A 656 1.65 16.84 6.99
N GLU A 657 0.86 17.77 7.51
CA GLU A 657 0.24 17.66 8.83
C GLU A 657 -0.74 16.47 8.89
N PHE A 658 -1.55 16.30 7.85
CA PHE A 658 -2.49 15.18 7.76
C PHE A 658 -1.78 13.84 7.54
N VAL A 659 -0.69 13.81 6.77
CA VAL A 659 0.18 12.63 6.64
C VAL A 659 0.69 12.20 8.03
N LEU A 660 1.20 13.15 8.81
CA LEU A 660 1.66 12.91 10.18
C LEU A 660 0.53 12.40 11.08
N ALA A 661 -0.62 13.07 11.04
CA ALA A 661 -1.78 12.72 11.85
C ALA A 661 -2.28 11.30 11.54
N MET A 662 -2.43 10.95 10.27
CA MET A 662 -2.84 9.61 9.84
C MET A 662 -1.81 8.54 10.21
N LYS A 663 -0.51 8.84 10.07
CA LYS A 663 0.56 7.88 10.41
C LYS A 663 0.54 7.48 11.89
N TYR A 664 0.26 8.44 12.78
CA TYR A 664 0.25 8.24 14.23
C TYR A 664 -1.15 8.09 14.84
N GLY A 665 -2.21 8.07 14.01
CA GLY A 665 -3.59 7.90 14.46
C GLY A 665 -4.13 9.09 15.27
N LEU A 666 -3.65 10.30 15.00
CA LEU A 666 -4.17 11.54 15.56
C LEU A 666 -5.45 11.92 14.80
N GLY A 667 -6.56 12.08 15.52
CA GLY A 667 -7.85 12.45 14.94
C GLY A 667 -8.08 13.96 14.85
N MET A 668 -9.22 14.36 14.27
CA MET A 668 -9.61 15.76 14.05
C MET A 668 -9.60 16.60 15.34
N ASN A 669 -9.97 16.05 16.50
CA ASN A 669 -9.91 16.82 17.76
C ASN A 669 -8.47 17.22 18.13
N LYS A 670 -7.47 16.41 17.77
CA LYS A 670 -6.06 16.73 18.05
C LYS A 670 -5.56 17.85 17.14
N LEU A 671 -5.93 17.83 15.86
CA LEU A 671 -5.63 18.92 14.93
C LEU A 671 -6.26 20.25 15.40
N LEU A 672 -7.54 20.22 15.78
CA LEU A 672 -8.24 21.40 16.31
C LEU A 672 -7.57 21.97 17.57
N GLY A 673 -7.04 21.10 18.43
CA GLY A 673 -6.34 21.48 19.66
C GLY A 673 -4.92 22.00 19.46
N THR A 674 -4.36 21.88 18.25
CA THR A 674 -3.01 22.36 17.92
C THR A 674 -3.04 23.85 17.60
N ILE A 675 -2.11 24.61 18.19
CA ILE A 675 -1.91 26.03 17.87
C ILE A 675 -1.27 26.13 16.49
N HIS A 676 -1.96 26.81 15.57
CA HIS A 676 -1.47 27.18 14.26
C HIS A 676 -1.12 28.67 14.28
N THR A 677 -0.03 29.06 13.62
CA THR A 677 0.38 30.46 13.53
C THR A 677 -0.63 31.26 12.71
N TYR A 678 -0.94 32.48 13.14
CA TYR A 678 -1.88 33.37 12.46
C TYR A 678 -1.19 34.64 11.92
N PRO A 679 -1.55 35.14 10.72
CA PRO A 679 -2.37 34.46 9.71
C PRO A 679 -1.52 33.52 8.84
N THR A 680 -1.90 32.25 8.69
CA THR A 680 -1.20 31.31 7.77
C THR A 680 -2.15 30.37 7.04
N PHE A 681 -1.71 29.81 5.89
CA PHE A 681 -2.44 28.75 5.18
C PHE A 681 -2.67 27.49 6.04
N SER A 682 -1.78 27.23 7.01
CA SER A 682 -1.91 26.07 7.89
C SER A 682 -3.19 26.08 8.73
N GLU A 683 -3.75 27.26 9.00
CA GLU A 683 -5.01 27.38 9.73
C GLU A 683 -6.20 26.75 9.00
N ALA A 684 -6.14 26.56 7.67
CA ALA A 684 -7.17 25.86 6.92
C ALA A 684 -7.39 24.43 7.46
N ASN A 685 -6.32 23.71 7.83
CA ASN A 685 -6.41 22.38 8.42
C ASN A 685 -7.12 22.42 9.79
N LYS A 686 -6.79 23.42 10.61
CA LYS A 686 -7.45 23.66 11.90
C LYS A 686 -8.92 24.01 11.72
N TYR A 687 -9.28 24.84 10.75
CA TYR A 687 -10.66 25.23 10.50
C TYR A 687 -11.48 24.08 9.92
N ALA A 688 -10.91 23.22 9.08
CA ALA A 688 -11.53 21.95 8.69
C ALA A 688 -11.83 21.05 9.91
N ALA A 689 -10.90 20.98 10.87
CA ALA A 689 -11.16 20.29 12.14
C ALA A 689 -12.22 20.99 13.00
N GLY A 690 -12.32 22.31 12.93
CA GLY A 690 -13.36 23.12 13.54
C GLY A 690 -14.75 22.83 12.97
N GLU A 691 -14.88 22.73 11.64
CA GLU A 691 -16.13 22.34 10.97
C GLU A 691 -16.56 20.93 11.38
N TRP A 692 -15.61 19.99 11.38
CA TRP A 692 -15.87 18.64 11.85
C TRP A 692 -16.39 18.67 13.29
N LYS A 693 -15.77 19.47 14.16
CA LYS A 693 -16.19 19.58 15.56
C LYS A 693 -17.59 20.18 15.69
N ARG A 694 -17.90 21.24 14.96
CA ARG A 694 -19.23 21.89 14.94
C ARG A 694 -20.34 20.89 14.63
N ALA A 695 -20.14 20.06 13.61
CA ALA A 695 -21.08 19.02 13.21
C ALA A 695 -21.30 17.93 14.29
N HIS A 696 -20.35 17.77 15.21
CA HIS A 696 -20.34 16.72 16.24
C HIS A 696 -20.64 17.23 17.66
N VAL A 697 -20.97 18.50 17.84
CA VAL A 697 -21.42 19.01 19.14
C VAL A 697 -22.83 18.52 19.42
N SER A 698 -23.05 17.94 20.61
CA SER A 698 -24.38 17.48 21.03
C SER A 698 -25.35 18.65 21.19
N PRO A 699 -26.51 18.65 20.48
CA PRO A 699 -27.51 19.70 20.61
C PRO A 699 -28.04 19.83 22.05
N LYS A 700 -28.15 18.71 22.78
CA LYS A 700 -28.57 18.70 24.19
C LYS A 700 -27.58 19.46 25.07
N ILE A 701 -26.28 19.28 24.83
CA ILE A 701 -25.25 19.99 25.59
C ILE A 701 -25.33 21.49 25.32
N MET A 702 -25.57 21.91 24.07
CA MET A 702 -25.73 23.34 23.74
C MET A 702 -26.91 23.98 24.46
N VAL A 703 -28.05 23.29 24.57
CA VAL A 703 -29.21 23.78 25.35
C VAL A 703 -28.86 23.93 26.83
N TRP A 704 -28.15 22.96 27.41
CA TRP A 704 -27.70 23.05 28.81
C TRP A 704 -26.70 24.18 29.03
N LEU A 705 -25.73 24.35 28.12
CA LEU A 705 -24.78 25.45 28.16
C LEU A 705 -25.48 26.81 28.05
N ALA A 706 -26.45 26.95 27.14
CA ALA A 706 -27.24 28.18 27.03
C ALA A 706 -28.00 28.50 28.33
N ARG A 707 -28.60 27.49 28.97
CA ARG A 707 -29.25 27.65 30.29
C ARG A 707 -28.25 28.03 31.38
N PHE A 708 -27.10 27.36 31.43
CA PHE A 708 -26.03 27.67 32.37
C PHE A 708 -25.51 29.10 32.23
N HIS A 709 -25.26 29.55 30.99
CA HIS A 709 -24.83 30.93 30.72
C HIS A 709 -25.94 31.96 30.96
N THR A 710 -27.21 31.58 30.79
CA THR A 710 -28.34 32.45 31.15
C THR A 710 -28.43 32.58 32.67
N TRP A 711 -28.34 31.48 33.41
CA TRP A 711 -28.28 31.48 34.87
C TRP A 711 -27.09 32.28 35.39
N ARG A 712 -25.89 32.13 34.80
CA ARG A 712 -24.71 32.91 35.21
C ARG A 712 -24.80 34.42 34.94
N ARG A 713 -25.68 34.84 34.02
CA ARG A 713 -25.92 36.26 33.70
C ARG A 713 -27.10 36.85 34.47
N SER A 714 -27.93 36.01 35.08
CA SER A 714 -29.05 36.39 35.94
C SER A 714 -28.55 36.51 37.38
#